data_AF-A0A7M7PQL9-F1
#
_entry.id   AF-A0A7M7PQL9-F1
#
_cell.length_a   1.000
_cell.length_b   1.000
_cell.length_c   1.000
_cell.angle_alpha   90.00
_cell.angle_beta   90.00
_cell.angle_gamma   90.00
#
_symmetry.space_group_name_H-M   'P 1'
#
loop_
_entity.id
_entity.type
_entity.pdbx_description
1 polymer ?
#
loop_
_entity_poly.entity_id
_entity_poly.type
_entity_poly.pdbx_seq_one_letter_code
_entity_poly.pdbx_strand_id
1 'polypeptide(L)'
;MSKSKYYQKYKDDYHLEWPCVGKSTKGEYYAFCTVCGADISIKSGGRNDVFRHITSDKHKQTAKARGNTKGIQSFFRSAAGDDSATKAEALFTGFLVEHNLPVAASDHAGPIFKKMFPDSNIATKYGSARTKTSSMIHAMSKNTSALIAEEARNSVFSLATDGSNDGGSEQLYPVLLNYFDETKEKVVQALLSLPALTDGASTGENIFQLLNRELSKEKIPWSNCISFVADNASVMLGRHKGVAAFIQKEHSECYVVGCPCHMAHNTAEKASKALPIAIDELLIDIYYYLDKSSKRQKALKSLQILCDTGVRKILKHGATRWLSLGLCIDRLLSQWQPLQLFFKEEMKGSTMTRRPVSTKTGPLAEKTAKASSTPSTSMSAPKKGPSAEKTSKSSSTPNTSMSAPKKGPSAEKTSKSSSTPNTSMSAPKKGSAEKTSKSSSTTSTSMSAPKKGPSAEKTAKTSITSTSSLTATSKQYSSVSRTLKRKSSGPQGALPAKRPVLKAGTLTAPILQESRLVRVHRLLISPQTKLYCYFLKYSNKIFDDINLLLQREEPCIHILNKQLNKTFQDMLVRFVQPTVIVECSDVKKVQYGKRDCQKSDKDLMIGKDAKEYLESTTSPEDDSPLRLTDADLTYFYLSVRKYYESACDYALKTWPLDVKFLKEAEVIDVSSRRDVSFSSVQYFVEKYPCILNRQSENGDLDKLELEFAQYQVEDFSGEPEILNKNLRIDKKWSAISKMEDGNGSKKYTLLSKVMKSLLVIPHSNASCERVFSIVRKNKTDFRGSMNLKTLQALLTEKIANTDVPCYQREYSKDLLSKLKQATYQSLQGKPSSTPQSLPSTSTSPISQ
;
A
#
# COMPACT_ATOMS: atom_id res chain seq x y z
N MET A 1 -55.57 -42.76 -45.79
CA MET A 1 -54.55 -43.00 -44.73
C MET A 1 -53.50 -41.89 -44.78
N SER A 2 -53.12 -41.30 -43.64
CA SER A 2 -52.01 -40.34 -43.58
C SER A 2 -50.68 -41.07 -43.39
N LYS A 3 -49.68 -40.83 -44.23
CA LYS A 3 -48.33 -41.40 -44.06
C LYS A 3 -47.59 -40.63 -42.97
N SER A 4 -47.33 -41.29 -41.83
CA SER A 4 -46.51 -40.73 -40.75
C SER A 4 -45.11 -40.36 -41.25
N LYS A 5 -44.67 -39.13 -40.98
CA LYS A 5 -43.31 -38.67 -41.33
C LYS A 5 -42.33 -39.12 -40.26
N TYR A 6 -41.65 -40.24 -40.51
CA TYR A 6 -40.59 -40.74 -39.65
C TYR A 6 -39.35 -39.84 -39.75
N TYR A 7 -39.03 -39.11 -38.69
CA TYR A 7 -37.87 -38.21 -38.66
C TYR A 7 -36.62 -38.95 -38.19
N GLN A 8 -35.51 -38.74 -38.91
CA GLN A 8 -34.21 -39.34 -38.57
C GLN A 8 -33.46 -38.45 -37.57
N LYS A 9 -32.86 -39.09 -36.55
CA LYS A 9 -32.01 -38.45 -35.53
C LYS A 9 -30.54 -38.79 -35.77
N TYR A 10 -29.63 -38.01 -35.20
CA TYR A 10 -28.20 -38.31 -35.20
C TYR A 10 -27.92 -39.64 -34.50
N LYS A 11 -27.06 -40.45 -35.11
CA LYS A 11 -26.52 -41.68 -34.57
C LYS A 11 -25.00 -41.59 -34.50
N ASP A 12 -24.41 -42.16 -33.45
CA ASP A 12 -22.95 -42.14 -33.26
C ASP A 12 -22.18 -43.00 -34.29
N ASP A 13 -22.87 -43.93 -34.96
CA ASP A 13 -22.32 -44.68 -36.11
C ASP A 13 -21.90 -43.77 -37.29
N TYR A 14 -22.52 -42.59 -37.46
CA TYR A 14 -22.14 -41.63 -38.50
C TYR A 14 -20.71 -41.10 -38.35
N HIS A 15 -20.14 -41.09 -37.14
CA HIS A 15 -18.75 -40.73 -36.90
C HIS A 15 -17.78 -41.88 -37.23
N LEU A 16 -18.24 -43.13 -37.18
CA LEU A 16 -17.43 -44.30 -37.54
C LEU A 16 -17.31 -44.41 -39.07
N GLU A 17 -18.41 -44.21 -39.80
CA GLU A 17 -18.38 -44.13 -41.26
C GLU A 17 -17.67 -42.86 -41.76
N TRP A 18 -17.87 -41.73 -41.08
CA TRP A 18 -17.32 -40.43 -41.49
C TRP A 18 -16.73 -39.66 -40.30
N PRO A 19 -15.42 -39.85 -40.00
CA PRO A 19 -14.73 -39.19 -38.87
C PRO A 19 -14.69 -37.65 -38.89
N CYS A 20 -15.23 -37.01 -39.93
CA CYS A 20 -15.43 -35.56 -39.97
C CYS A 20 -16.84 -35.11 -39.54
N VAL A 21 -17.70 -36.02 -39.07
CA VAL A 21 -19.11 -35.73 -38.72
C VAL A 21 -19.41 -36.11 -37.27
N GLY A 22 -19.84 -35.13 -36.48
CA GLY A 22 -20.18 -35.29 -35.06
C GLY A 22 -21.59 -34.79 -34.71
N LYS A 23 -21.96 -34.89 -33.43
CA LYS A 23 -23.20 -34.32 -32.88
C LYS A 23 -23.24 -32.78 -33.06
N SER A 24 -24.36 -32.25 -33.55
CA SER A 24 -24.57 -30.80 -33.68
C SER A 24 -25.15 -30.20 -32.39
N THR A 25 -24.72 -28.98 -32.06
CA THR A 25 -25.30 -28.16 -30.98
C THR A 25 -26.67 -27.56 -31.34
N LYS A 26 -27.14 -27.69 -32.60
CA LYS A 26 -28.51 -27.31 -33.02
C LYS A 26 -29.55 -28.40 -32.73
N GLY A 27 -29.15 -29.52 -32.12
CA GLY A 27 -30.03 -30.57 -31.62
C GLY A 27 -30.06 -31.83 -32.49
N GLU A 28 -30.77 -32.84 -32.00
CA GLU A 28 -30.76 -34.24 -32.48
C GLU A 28 -31.08 -34.48 -33.96
N TYR A 29 -31.69 -33.51 -34.66
CA TYR A 29 -32.02 -33.57 -36.09
C TYR A 29 -30.91 -33.00 -37.00
N TYR A 30 -29.73 -32.70 -36.44
CA TYR A 30 -28.58 -32.14 -37.15
C TYR A 30 -27.29 -32.93 -36.86
N ALA A 31 -26.44 -33.06 -37.88
CA ALA A 31 -25.06 -33.53 -37.77
C ALA A 31 -24.10 -32.38 -38.09
N PHE A 32 -22.99 -32.23 -37.37
CA PHE A 32 -22.01 -31.16 -37.61
C PHE A 32 -20.79 -31.69 -38.37
N CYS A 33 -20.47 -31.10 -39.52
CA CYS A 33 -19.25 -31.43 -40.25
C CYS A 33 -18.09 -30.54 -39.79
N THR A 34 -17.07 -31.15 -39.17
CA THR A 34 -15.88 -30.47 -38.66
C THR A 34 -15.01 -29.87 -39.77
N VAL A 35 -15.00 -30.48 -40.97
CA VAL A 35 -14.29 -29.98 -42.17
C VAL A 35 -14.95 -28.73 -42.73
N CYS A 36 -16.27 -28.74 -42.90
CA CYS A 36 -17.02 -27.60 -43.44
C CYS A 36 -17.36 -26.53 -42.40
N GLY A 37 -17.28 -26.83 -41.10
CA GLY A 37 -17.71 -25.94 -40.02
C GLY A 37 -19.22 -25.68 -40.03
N ALA A 38 -20.02 -26.65 -40.49
CA ALA A 38 -21.42 -26.44 -40.84
C ALA A 38 -22.33 -27.59 -40.38
N ASP A 39 -23.56 -27.24 -39.99
CA ASP A 39 -24.61 -28.19 -39.63
C ASP A 39 -25.35 -28.70 -40.86
N ILE A 40 -25.46 -30.01 -40.95
CA ILE A 40 -26.23 -30.78 -41.92
C ILE A 40 -27.58 -31.07 -41.28
N SER A 41 -28.68 -30.63 -41.89
CA SER A 41 -30.02 -31.13 -41.51
C SER A 41 -30.12 -32.58 -41.97
N ILE A 42 -30.28 -33.49 -41.02
CA ILE A 42 -30.44 -34.94 -41.28
C ILE A 42 -31.88 -35.41 -41.05
N LYS A 43 -32.79 -34.48 -40.71
CA LYS A 43 -34.17 -34.76 -40.28
C LYS A 43 -34.98 -35.64 -41.23
N SER A 44 -34.69 -35.58 -42.54
CA SER A 44 -35.50 -36.19 -43.59
C SER A 44 -34.86 -37.43 -44.23
N GLY A 45 -33.54 -37.43 -44.45
CA GLY A 45 -32.80 -38.51 -45.11
C GLY A 45 -31.71 -39.16 -44.25
N GLY A 46 -31.47 -38.68 -43.03
CA GLY A 46 -30.54 -39.27 -42.07
C GLY A 46 -29.12 -39.41 -42.66
N ARG A 47 -28.63 -40.65 -42.68
CA ARG A 47 -27.36 -41.06 -43.27
C ARG A 47 -27.16 -40.55 -44.71
N ASN A 48 -28.23 -40.50 -45.52
CA ASN A 48 -28.14 -40.05 -46.92
C ASN A 48 -27.95 -38.53 -47.04
N ASP A 49 -28.42 -37.74 -46.08
CA ASP A 49 -28.17 -36.29 -46.04
C ASP A 49 -26.70 -36.01 -45.69
N VAL A 50 -26.10 -36.84 -44.82
CA VAL A 50 -24.66 -36.80 -44.48
C VAL A 50 -23.80 -37.21 -45.67
N PHE A 51 -24.11 -38.34 -46.31
CA PHE A 51 -23.40 -38.79 -47.51
C PHE A 51 -23.43 -37.74 -48.64
N ARG A 52 -24.61 -37.15 -48.90
CA ARG A 52 -24.79 -36.07 -49.90
C ARG A 52 -24.02 -34.80 -49.54
N HIS A 53 -23.84 -34.49 -48.25
CA HIS A 53 -22.97 -33.40 -47.82
C HIS A 53 -21.49 -33.70 -48.14
N ILE A 54 -20.99 -34.87 -47.75
CA ILE A 54 -19.56 -35.23 -47.89
C ILE A 54 -19.16 -35.39 -49.36
N THR A 55 -20.05 -35.94 -50.18
CA THR A 55 -19.85 -36.07 -51.63
C THR A 55 -20.03 -34.76 -52.39
N SER A 56 -20.51 -33.68 -51.77
CA SER A 56 -20.65 -32.37 -52.43
C SER A 56 -19.31 -31.74 -52.76
N ASP A 57 -19.22 -31.01 -53.87
CA ASP A 57 -17.97 -30.38 -54.28
C ASP A 57 -17.53 -29.26 -53.34
N LYS A 58 -18.47 -28.61 -52.65
CA LYS A 58 -18.16 -27.68 -51.54
C LYS A 58 -17.40 -28.37 -50.40
N HIS A 59 -17.80 -29.60 -50.04
CA HIS A 59 -17.06 -30.38 -49.04
C HIS A 59 -15.69 -30.81 -49.58
N LYS A 60 -15.61 -31.38 -50.78
CA LYS A 60 -14.35 -31.80 -51.41
C LYS A 60 -13.34 -30.65 -51.55
N GLN A 61 -13.78 -29.47 -51.96
CA GLN A 61 -12.95 -28.26 -52.06
C GLN A 61 -12.47 -27.80 -50.68
N THR A 62 -13.35 -27.75 -49.67
CA THR A 62 -12.98 -27.37 -48.30
C THR A 62 -12.00 -28.36 -47.67
N ALA A 63 -12.17 -29.66 -47.95
CA ALA A 63 -11.24 -30.71 -47.53
C ALA A 63 -9.85 -30.54 -48.18
N LYS A 64 -9.79 -30.34 -49.51
CA LYS A 64 -8.52 -30.06 -50.22
C LYS A 64 -7.83 -28.78 -49.70
N ALA A 65 -8.59 -27.71 -49.45
CA ALA A 65 -8.05 -26.47 -48.89
C ALA A 65 -7.42 -26.69 -47.50
N ARG A 66 -8.09 -27.43 -46.61
CA ARG A 66 -7.55 -27.79 -45.29
C ARG A 66 -6.35 -28.75 -45.36
N GLY A 67 -6.33 -29.66 -46.33
CA GLY A 67 -5.18 -30.56 -46.55
C GLY A 67 -3.90 -29.81 -46.93
N ASN A 68 -4.03 -28.75 -47.74
CA ASN A 68 -2.89 -27.93 -48.16
C ASN A 68 -2.47 -26.86 -47.14
N THR A 69 -3.32 -26.49 -46.18
CA THR A 69 -2.89 -25.61 -45.08
C THR A 69 -1.97 -26.34 -44.11
N LYS A 70 -0.67 -26.02 -44.16
CA LYS A 70 0.31 -26.38 -43.13
C LYS A 70 -0.24 -26.06 -41.74
N GLY A 71 -0.60 -27.11 -40.98
CA GLY A 71 -1.18 -26.97 -39.65
C GLY A 71 -0.26 -26.21 -38.70
N ILE A 72 -0.82 -25.44 -37.74
CA ILE A 72 -0.07 -24.47 -36.94
C ILE A 72 1.15 -25.06 -36.18
N GLN A 73 1.09 -26.35 -35.83
CA GLN A 73 2.21 -27.11 -35.26
C GLN A 73 3.47 -27.11 -36.13
N SER A 74 3.34 -27.02 -37.47
CA SER A 74 4.47 -27.03 -38.39
C SER A 74 5.29 -25.73 -38.41
N PHE A 75 4.71 -24.60 -37.96
CA PHE A 75 5.46 -23.38 -37.65
C PHE A 75 6.26 -23.48 -36.34
N PHE A 76 6.00 -24.52 -35.53
CA PHE A 76 6.59 -24.75 -34.22
C PHE A 76 7.24 -26.14 -34.09
N ARG A 77 7.79 -26.69 -35.18
CA ARG A 77 8.73 -27.82 -35.07
C ARG A 77 9.98 -27.32 -34.33
N SER A 78 10.15 -27.76 -33.09
CA SER A 78 11.24 -27.33 -32.22
C SER A 78 12.61 -27.63 -32.82
N ALA A 79 13.40 -26.58 -33.07
CA ALA A 79 14.83 -26.67 -32.81
C ALA A 79 15.00 -26.79 -31.30
N ALA A 80 15.49 -27.93 -30.82
CA ALA A 80 15.76 -28.12 -29.39
C ALA A 80 16.86 -27.14 -28.94
N GLY A 81 16.62 -26.39 -27.86
CA GLY A 81 17.61 -25.52 -27.22
C GLY A 81 17.51 -24.01 -27.48
N ASP A 82 16.74 -23.54 -28.48
CA ASP A 82 16.61 -22.09 -28.71
C ASP A 82 15.46 -21.46 -27.89
N ASP A 83 15.82 -20.86 -26.76
CA ASP A 83 14.94 -20.03 -25.92
C ASP A 83 15.06 -18.52 -26.21
N SER A 84 15.93 -18.08 -27.13
CA SER A 84 16.31 -16.67 -27.28
C SER A 84 15.12 -15.73 -27.56
N ALA A 85 14.23 -16.14 -28.47
CA ALA A 85 13.00 -15.41 -28.77
C ALA A 85 12.09 -15.30 -27.54
N THR A 86 11.93 -16.38 -26.76
CA THR A 86 11.12 -16.35 -25.53
C THR A 86 11.77 -15.53 -24.42
N LYS A 87 13.11 -15.52 -24.27
CA LYS A 87 13.81 -14.61 -23.33
C LYS A 87 13.58 -13.15 -23.73
N ALA A 88 13.63 -12.80 -25.02
CA ALA A 88 13.32 -11.45 -25.50
C ALA A 88 11.85 -11.06 -25.26
N GLU A 89 10.91 -11.97 -25.48
CA GLU A 89 9.48 -11.76 -25.20
C GLU A 89 9.19 -11.65 -23.69
N ALA A 90 9.93 -12.37 -22.84
CA ALA A 90 9.83 -12.29 -21.38
C ALA A 90 10.39 -10.95 -20.86
N LEU A 91 11.56 -10.52 -21.34
CA LEU A 91 12.16 -9.21 -21.05
C LEU A 91 11.20 -8.07 -21.41
N PHE A 92 10.63 -8.07 -22.62
CA PHE A 92 9.66 -7.05 -23.02
C PHE A 92 8.36 -7.11 -22.21
N THR A 93 7.91 -8.32 -21.83
CA THR A 93 6.77 -8.48 -20.90
C THR A 93 7.09 -7.86 -19.54
N GLY A 94 8.29 -8.10 -18.99
CA GLY A 94 8.79 -7.49 -17.75
C GLY A 94 8.82 -5.96 -17.82
N PHE A 95 9.29 -5.39 -18.93
CA PHE A 95 9.29 -3.94 -19.21
C PHE A 95 7.87 -3.34 -19.14
N LEU A 96 6.87 -3.99 -19.76
CA LEU A 96 5.47 -3.52 -19.68
C LEU A 96 4.92 -3.53 -18.24
N VAL A 97 5.24 -4.57 -17.46
CA VAL A 97 4.86 -4.68 -16.03
C VAL A 97 5.57 -3.61 -15.18
N GLU A 98 6.87 -3.42 -15.37
CA GLU A 98 7.70 -2.48 -14.61
C GLU A 98 7.25 -1.02 -14.80
N HIS A 99 6.93 -0.61 -16.02
CA HIS A 99 6.51 0.77 -16.30
C HIS A 99 4.99 0.99 -16.27
N ASN A 100 4.18 -0.05 -15.99
CA ASN A 100 2.71 -0.02 -16.03
C ASN A 100 2.14 0.29 -17.43
N LEU A 101 2.83 -0.10 -18.49
CA LEU A 101 2.39 0.16 -19.86
C LEU A 101 1.21 -0.76 -20.25
N PRO A 102 0.21 -0.28 -21.00
CA PRO A 102 -0.90 -1.14 -21.44
C PRO A 102 -0.41 -2.33 -22.26
N VAL A 103 -0.96 -3.53 -22.02
CA VAL A 103 -0.52 -4.77 -22.68
C VAL A 103 -0.67 -4.69 -24.21
N ALA A 104 -1.61 -3.89 -24.73
CA ALA A 104 -1.78 -3.59 -26.16
C ALA A 104 -0.57 -2.89 -26.82
N ALA A 105 0.39 -2.36 -26.06
CA ALA A 105 1.66 -1.87 -26.61
C ALA A 105 2.46 -3.00 -27.31
N SER A 106 2.32 -4.24 -26.84
CA SER A 106 2.98 -5.41 -27.45
C SER A 106 2.55 -5.71 -28.89
N ASP A 107 1.35 -5.30 -29.31
CA ASP A 107 0.86 -5.51 -30.68
C ASP A 107 1.76 -4.86 -31.74
N HIS A 108 2.44 -3.77 -31.36
CA HIS A 108 3.34 -3.02 -32.22
C HIS A 108 4.81 -3.44 -32.05
N ALA A 109 5.16 -4.14 -30.96
CA ALA A 109 6.54 -4.45 -30.60
C ALA A 109 7.24 -5.32 -31.64
N GLY A 110 6.63 -6.45 -32.04
CA GLY A 110 7.19 -7.33 -33.07
C GLY A 110 7.45 -6.64 -34.42
N PRO A 111 6.46 -5.94 -35.00
CA PRO A 111 6.65 -5.14 -36.23
C PRO A 111 7.71 -4.03 -36.10
N ILE A 112 7.87 -3.41 -34.93
CA ILE A 112 8.88 -2.38 -34.68
C ILE A 112 10.28 -3.01 -34.57
N PHE A 113 10.45 -4.08 -33.78
CA PHE A 113 11.75 -4.74 -33.62
C PHE A 113 12.30 -5.28 -34.94
N LYS A 114 11.45 -5.79 -35.83
CA LYS A 114 11.85 -6.24 -37.18
C LYS A 114 12.30 -5.11 -38.10
N LYS A 115 11.92 -3.85 -37.81
CA LYS A 115 12.41 -2.65 -38.52
C LYS A 115 13.64 -2.03 -37.86
N MET A 116 13.76 -2.13 -36.53
CA MET A 116 14.93 -1.62 -35.79
C MET A 116 16.15 -2.53 -35.95
N PHE A 117 15.94 -3.85 -36.03
CA PHE A 117 16.98 -4.87 -36.03
C PHE A 117 16.74 -5.88 -37.18
N PRO A 118 16.83 -5.44 -38.46
CA PRO A 118 16.49 -6.27 -39.62
C PRO A 118 17.45 -7.45 -39.84
N ASP A 119 18.64 -7.37 -39.26
CA ASP A 119 19.69 -8.40 -39.17
C ASP A 119 19.43 -9.44 -38.07
N SER A 120 18.58 -9.14 -37.09
CA SER A 120 18.39 -9.96 -35.90
C SER A 120 17.43 -11.12 -36.12
N ASN A 121 17.97 -12.35 -36.03
CA ASN A 121 17.19 -13.58 -35.98
C ASN A 121 16.18 -13.58 -34.80
N ILE A 122 16.56 -12.99 -33.66
CA ILE A 122 15.68 -12.87 -32.48
C ILE A 122 14.52 -11.92 -32.77
N ALA A 123 14.79 -10.74 -33.36
CA ALA A 123 13.74 -9.80 -33.75
C ALA A 123 12.81 -10.42 -34.81
N THR A 124 13.37 -11.15 -35.78
CA THR A 124 12.63 -11.88 -36.82
C THR A 124 11.69 -12.95 -36.23
N LYS A 125 12.16 -13.70 -35.22
CA LYS A 125 11.38 -14.71 -34.48
C LYS A 125 10.37 -14.12 -33.48
N TYR A 126 10.53 -12.87 -33.04
CA TYR A 126 9.66 -12.24 -32.05
C TYR A 126 8.19 -12.22 -32.52
N GLY A 127 7.29 -12.72 -31.66
CA GLY A 127 5.87 -12.91 -31.97
C GLY A 127 4.90 -12.60 -30.81
N SER A 128 5.34 -11.90 -29.76
CA SER A 128 4.49 -11.56 -28.61
C SER A 128 3.70 -10.27 -28.83
N ALA A 129 2.43 -10.44 -29.20
CA ALA A 129 1.37 -9.44 -29.19
C ALA A 129 0.42 -9.67 -27.99
N ARG A 130 -0.65 -8.85 -27.83
CA ARG A 130 -1.43 -8.73 -26.58
C ARG A 130 -1.85 -10.05 -25.94
N THR A 131 -2.27 -11.03 -26.74
CA THR A 131 -2.75 -12.33 -26.25
C THR A 131 -1.61 -13.11 -25.60
N LYS A 132 -0.50 -13.31 -26.34
CA LYS A 132 0.68 -14.02 -25.85
C LYS A 132 1.31 -13.30 -24.66
N THR A 133 1.44 -11.98 -24.72
CA THR A 133 1.95 -11.18 -23.59
C THR A 133 1.06 -11.35 -22.35
N SER A 134 -0.27 -11.40 -22.50
CA SER A 134 -1.18 -11.71 -21.40
C SER A 134 -0.97 -13.12 -20.84
N SER A 135 -0.87 -14.13 -21.70
CA SER A 135 -0.58 -15.52 -21.29
C SER A 135 0.74 -15.61 -20.52
N MET A 136 1.76 -14.87 -20.94
CA MET A 136 3.06 -14.80 -20.27
C MET A 136 2.96 -14.11 -18.91
N ILE A 137 2.26 -12.97 -18.78
CA ILE A 137 2.02 -12.31 -17.47
C ILE A 137 1.33 -13.27 -16.48
N HIS A 138 0.29 -13.98 -16.91
CA HIS A 138 -0.42 -14.96 -16.07
C HIS A 138 0.47 -16.15 -15.67
N ALA A 139 1.33 -16.62 -16.58
CA ALA A 139 2.23 -17.73 -16.30
C ALA A 139 3.44 -17.35 -15.42
N MET A 140 3.99 -16.14 -15.59
CA MET A 140 5.00 -15.56 -14.69
C MET A 140 4.40 -15.43 -13.29
N SER A 141 3.26 -14.75 -13.15
CA SER A 141 2.59 -14.57 -11.86
C SER A 141 2.23 -15.90 -11.18
N LYS A 142 1.78 -16.92 -11.93
CA LYS A 142 1.51 -18.24 -11.35
C LYS A 142 2.78 -18.88 -10.79
N ASN A 143 3.92 -18.75 -11.48
CA ASN A 143 5.20 -19.25 -10.99
C ASN A 143 5.64 -18.49 -9.72
N THR A 144 5.52 -17.16 -9.74
CA THR A 144 5.88 -16.29 -8.61
C THR A 144 5.01 -16.55 -7.38
N SER A 145 3.68 -16.63 -7.52
CA SER A 145 2.78 -17.01 -6.40
C SER A 145 3.07 -18.41 -5.86
N ALA A 146 3.49 -19.36 -6.71
CA ALA A 146 3.86 -20.70 -6.26
C ALA A 146 5.13 -20.71 -5.41
N LEU A 147 6.15 -19.94 -5.79
CA LEU A 147 7.38 -19.75 -5.00
C LEU A 147 7.11 -19.05 -3.67
N ILE A 148 6.28 -17.99 -3.68
CA ILE A 148 5.84 -17.28 -2.45
C ILE A 148 5.12 -18.24 -1.49
N ALA A 149 4.26 -19.12 -2.03
CA ALA A 149 3.55 -20.12 -1.24
C ALA A 149 4.47 -21.25 -0.74
N GLU A 150 5.55 -21.57 -1.46
CA GLU A 150 6.54 -22.56 -1.05
C GLU A 150 7.38 -22.05 0.13
N GLU A 151 7.87 -20.82 0.04
CA GLU A 151 8.57 -20.17 1.13
C GLU A 151 7.69 -20.07 2.39
N ALA A 152 6.43 -19.64 2.25
CA ALA A 152 5.50 -19.53 3.37
C ALA A 152 5.08 -20.88 4.00
N ARG A 153 5.27 -22.02 3.30
CA ARG A 153 5.09 -23.36 3.87
C ARG A 153 6.31 -23.84 4.65
N ASN A 154 7.51 -23.46 4.21
CA ASN A 154 8.77 -23.98 4.73
C ASN A 154 9.39 -23.08 5.82
N SER A 155 9.10 -21.78 5.78
CA SER A 155 9.67 -20.74 6.64
C SER A 155 8.58 -19.95 7.38
N VAL A 156 8.98 -19.23 8.43
CA VAL A 156 8.10 -18.27 9.11
C VAL A 156 7.82 -17.04 8.23
N PHE A 157 6.59 -16.53 8.30
CA PHE A 157 6.13 -15.39 7.53
C PHE A 157 5.27 -14.45 8.38
N SER A 158 5.07 -13.22 7.90
CA SER A 158 4.13 -12.26 8.47
C SER A 158 3.07 -11.88 7.44
N LEU A 159 1.80 -11.96 7.81
CA LEU A 159 0.65 -11.61 6.97
C LEU A 159 0.30 -10.13 7.10
N ALA A 160 0.07 -9.44 5.98
CA ALA A 160 -0.47 -8.10 5.95
C ALA A 160 -1.67 -8.00 5.00
N THR A 161 -2.71 -7.25 5.38
CA THR A 161 -3.86 -6.97 4.52
C THR A 161 -4.62 -5.71 4.96
N ASP A 162 -5.43 -5.16 4.05
CA ASP A 162 -6.18 -3.92 4.24
C ASP A 162 -7.35 -3.86 3.25
N GLY A 163 -8.33 -2.98 3.46
CA GLY A 163 -9.50 -2.83 2.58
C GLY A 163 -9.35 -1.69 1.56
N SER A 164 -9.49 -1.98 0.26
CA SER A 164 -9.37 -0.93 -0.76
C SER A 164 -10.52 0.09 -0.74
N ASN A 165 -10.23 1.38 -0.59
CA ASN A 165 -11.26 2.43 -0.62
C ASN A 165 -11.56 3.00 -2.02
N ASP A 166 -10.68 2.77 -3.02
CA ASP A 166 -10.77 3.34 -4.37
C ASP A 166 -11.20 2.32 -5.44
N GLY A 167 -12.04 1.34 -5.07
CA GLY A 167 -12.15 0.05 -5.78
C GLY A 167 -13.12 -0.04 -6.96
N GLY A 168 -14.34 0.48 -6.79
CA GLY A 168 -15.52 0.13 -7.59
C GLY A 168 -16.63 -0.40 -6.65
N SER A 169 -17.46 -1.35 -7.12
CA SER A 169 -18.44 -2.06 -6.29
C SER A 169 -17.86 -3.18 -5.40
N GLU A 170 -16.62 -3.58 -5.67
CA GLU A 170 -15.90 -4.68 -4.98
C GLU A 170 -14.77 -4.10 -4.11
N GLN A 171 -14.67 -4.57 -2.86
CA GLN A 171 -13.56 -4.23 -1.97
C GLN A 171 -12.44 -5.28 -2.09
N LEU A 172 -11.24 -4.84 -2.47
CA LEU A 172 -10.06 -5.68 -2.63
C LEU A 172 -9.28 -5.80 -1.32
N TYR A 173 -8.78 -6.99 -1.05
CA TYR A 173 -7.98 -7.33 0.13
C TYR A 173 -6.68 -8.02 -0.31
N PRO A 174 -5.56 -7.29 -0.48
CA PRO A 174 -4.29 -7.90 -0.88
C PRO A 174 -3.80 -8.86 0.21
N VAL A 175 -3.44 -10.08 -0.17
CA VAL A 175 -2.79 -11.06 0.70
C VAL A 175 -1.29 -10.89 0.54
N LEU A 176 -0.70 -10.02 1.38
CA LEU A 176 0.73 -9.77 1.40
C LEU A 176 1.40 -10.66 2.44
N LEU A 177 2.48 -11.33 2.04
CA LEU A 177 3.37 -12.03 2.96
C LEU A 177 4.71 -11.30 3.01
N ASN A 178 5.27 -11.15 4.20
CA ASN A 178 6.70 -10.89 4.35
C ASN A 178 7.40 -12.20 4.74
N TYR A 179 8.64 -12.37 4.29
CA TYR A 179 9.54 -13.46 4.69
C TYR A 179 11.00 -13.04 4.43
N PHE A 180 11.97 -13.78 4.97
CA PHE A 180 13.39 -13.58 4.64
C PHE A 180 13.74 -14.37 3.37
N ASP A 181 14.15 -13.67 2.31
CA ASP A 181 14.59 -14.27 1.05
C ASP A 181 16.10 -14.49 1.13
N GLU A 182 16.54 -15.73 1.36
CA GLU A 182 17.97 -16.09 1.47
C GLU A 182 18.74 -15.93 0.15
N THR A 183 18.06 -15.81 -1.01
CA THR A 183 18.71 -15.52 -2.31
C THR A 183 18.96 -14.03 -2.50
N LYS A 184 18.06 -13.16 -2.00
CA LYS A 184 18.23 -11.69 -2.01
C LYS A 184 18.92 -11.15 -0.75
N GLU A 185 19.10 -12.00 0.25
CA GLU A 185 19.72 -11.73 1.54
C GLU A 185 19.04 -10.60 2.31
N LYS A 186 17.71 -10.60 2.34
CA LYS A 186 16.91 -9.57 3.01
C LYS A 186 15.47 -10.03 3.26
N VAL A 187 14.76 -9.32 4.11
CA VAL A 187 13.30 -9.42 4.19
C VAL A 187 12.68 -8.81 2.94
N VAL A 188 11.77 -9.56 2.32
CA VAL A 188 10.97 -9.14 1.18
C VAL A 188 9.49 -9.10 1.53
N GLN A 189 8.75 -8.26 0.82
CA GLN A 189 7.29 -8.24 0.83
C GLN A 189 6.81 -8.77 -0.53
N ALA A 190 5.91 -9.75 -0.53
CA ALA A 190 5.40 -10.39 -1.73
C ALA A 190 3.85 -10.47 -1.72
N LEU A 191 3.23 -10.41 -2.91
CA LEU A 191 1.77 -10.52 -3.06
C LEU A 191 1.38 -11.93 -3.51
N LEU A 192 0.82 -12.71 -2.59
CA LEU A 192 0.34 -14.06 -2.86
C LEU A 192 -0.90 -14.03 -3.77
N SER A 193 -1.94 -13.29 -3.36
CA SER A 193 -3.17 -13.06 -4.14
C SER A 193 -3.82 -11.71 -3.85
N LEU A 194 -4.77 -11.31 -4.71
CA LEU A 194 -5.55 -10.07 -4.60
C LEU A 194 -7.05 -10.41 -4.69
N PRO A 195 -7.61 -11.13 -3.71
CA PRO A 195 -9.04 -11.42 -3.67
C PRO A 195 -9.89 -10.16 -3.50
N ALA A 196 -11.16 -10.30 -3.87
CA ALA A 196 -12.22 -9.35 -3.57
C ALA A 196 -13.27 -10.01 -2.68
N LEU A 197 -13.94 -9.22 -1.83
CA LEU A 197 -15.24 -9.61 -1.28
C LEU A 197 -16.33 -9.19 -2.29
N THR A 198 -16.86 -10.19 -2.99
CA THR A 198 -17.98 -10.06 -3.94
C THR A 198 -19.34 -10.24 -3.28
N ASP A 199 -19.39 -11.02 -2.19
CA ASP A 199 -20.61 -11.50 -1.56
C ASP A 199 -20.59 -11.19 -0.06
N GLY A 200 -21.68 -10.61 0.45
CA GLY A 200 -21.81 -10.20 1.85
C GLY A 200 -21.11 -8.88 2.19
N ALA A 201 -21.17 -8.50 3.47
CA ALA A 201 -20.54 -7.27 3.97
C ALA A 201 -19.08 -7.48 4.37
N SER A 202 -18.27 -6.42 4.31
CA SER A 202 -16.89 -6.38 4.80
C SER A 202 -16.83 -6.41 6.34
N THR A 203 -17.13 -7.57 6.93
CA THR A 203 -16.96 -7.84 8.37
C THR A 203 -15.58 -8.46 8.62
N GLY A 204 -15.04 -8.31 9.83
CA GLY A 204 -13.76 -8.93 10.21
C GLY A 204 -13.79 -10.47 10.13
N GLU A 205 -14.98 -11.07 10.22
CA GLU A 205 -15.23 -12.50 10.03
C GLU A 205 -15.13 -12.91 8.57
N ASN A 206 -15.83 -12.21 7.67
CA ASN A 206 -15.81 -12.49 6.23
C ASN A 206 -14.41 -12.25 5.65
N ILE A 207 -13.70 -11.22 6.13
CA ILE A 207 -12.32 -10.93 5.74
C ILE A 207 -11.38 -12.02 6.30
N PHE A 208 -11.54 -12.48 7.55
CA PHE A 208 -10.76 -13.61 8.07
C PHE A 208 -10.98 -14.90 7.26
N GLN A 209 -12.24 -15.24 6.94
CA GLN A 209 -12.56 -16.40 6.10
C GLN A 209 -11.95 -16.28 4.70
N LEU A 210 -11.89 -15.08 4.13
CA LEU A 210 -11.21 -14.80 2.87
C LEU A 210 -9.71 -15.12 2.95
N LEU A 211 -9.01 -14.60 3.96
CA LEU A 211 -7.58 -14.85 4.19
C LEU A 211 -7.30 -16.33 4.42
N ASN A 212 -8.08 -16.97 5.29
CA ASN A 212 -7.94 -18.40 5.61
C ASN A 212 -8.12 -19.28 4.36
N ARG A 213 -9.09 -18.96 3.50
CA ARG A 213 -9.32 -19.65 2.23
C ARG A 213 -8.13 -19.51 1.27
N GLU A 214 -7.54 -18.32 1.13
CA GLU A 214 -6.40 -18.11 0.23
C GLU A 214 -5.14 -18.83 0.72
N LEU A 215 -4.86 -18.84 2.04
CA LEU A 215 -3.75 -19.61 2.62
C LEU A 215 -3.99 -21.13 2.50
N SER A 216 -5.19 -21.60 2.85
CA SER A 216 -5.57 -23.02 2.79
C SER A 216 -5.48 -23.60 1.38
N LYS A 217 -5.88 -22.81 0.36
CA LYS A 217 -5.80 -23.15 -1.06
C LYS A 217 -4.37 -23.44 -1.51
N GLU A 218 -3.39 -22.72 -0.99
CA GLU A 218 -1.96 -22.91 -1.27
C GLU A 218 -1.25 -23.77 -0.21
N LYS A 219 -2.02 -24.39 0.71
CA LYS A 219 -1.57 -25.23 1.84
C LYS A 219 -0.58 -24.55 2.79
N ILE A 220 -0.68 -23.22 2.94
CA ILE A 220 0.17 -22.43 3.85
C ILE A 220 -0.37 -22.57 5.28
N PRO A 221 0.42 -23.06 6.25
CA PRO A 221 -0.07 -23.30 7.61
C PRO A 221 -0.01 -22.03 8.47
N TRP A 222 -1.05 -21.79 9.28
CA TRP A 222 -1.06 -20.65 10.21
C TRP A 222 0.05 -20.71 11.27
N SER A 223 0.60 -21.89 11.60
CA SER A 223 1.71 -22.06 12.55
C SER A 223 3.02 -21.35 12.16
N ASN A 224 3.14 -20.94 10.89
CA ASN A 224 4.28 -20.19 10.39
C ASN A 224 4.03 -18.67 10.42
N CYS A 225 2.79 -18.23 10.69
CA CYS A 225 2.36 -16.83 10.61
C CYS A 225 2.62 -16.07 11.93
N ILE A 226 3.89 -15.73 12.19
CA ILE A 226 4.33 -15.13 13.47
C ILE A 226 3.72 -13.74 13.76
N SER A 227 3.24 -13.01 12.74
CA SER A 227 2.47 -11.77 12.95
C SER A 227 1.43 -11.47 11.87
N PHE A 228 0.38 -10.74 12.26
CA PHE A 228 -0.64 -10.17 11.38
C PHE A 228 -0.66 -8.64 11.48
N VAL A 229 -0.70 -7.93 10.35
CA VAL A 229 -0.56 -6.47 10.27
C VAL A 229 -1.68 -5.85 9.42
N ALA A 230 -2.26 -4.76 9.93
CA ALA A 230 -3.37 -4.05 9.27
C ALA A 230 -3.42 -2.57 9.66
N ASP A 231 -4.42 -1.85 9.12
CA ASP A 231 -4.83 -0.53 9.61
C ASP A 231 -5.44 -0.62 11.03
N ASN A 232 -5.77 0.53 11.64
CA ASN A 232 -6.29 0.59 13.01
C ASN A 232 -7.83 0.56 13.10
N ALA A 233 -8.55 0.23 12.03
CA ALA A 233 -10.00 0.20 12.03
C ALA A 233 -10.56 -0.93 12.91
N SER A 234 -11.77 -0.73 13.43
CA SER A 234 -12.47 -1.71 14.27
C SER A 234 -12.81 -3.01 13.54
N VAL A 235 -12.89 -2.98 12.20
CA VAL A 235 -13.05 -4.17 11.35
C VAL A 235 -11.77 -5.02 11.26
N MET A 236 -10.60 -4.40 11.43
CA MET A 236 -9.30 -5.11 11.38
C MET A 236 -8.84 -5.52 12.78
N LEU A 237 -8.78 -4.58 13.74
CA LEU A 237 -8.19 -4.80 15.07
C LEU A 237 -9.22 -4.89 16.21
N GLY A 238 -10.53 -4.89 15.91
CA GLY A 238 -11.58 -4.91 16.94
C GLY A 238 -11.58 -6.18 17.80
N ARG A 239 -11.33 -6.03 19.10
CA ARG A 239 -11.13 -7.08 20.14
C ARG A 239 -12.03 -8.34 20.08
N HIS A 240 -13.24 -8.26 19.52
CA HIS A 240 -14.20 -9.38 19.50
C HIS A 240 -14.69 -9.80 18.10
N LYS A 241 -14.60 -8.91 17.09
CA LYS A 241 -15.19 -9.10 15.75
C LYS A 241 -14.32 -8.54 14.60
N GLY A 242 -13.13 -8.04 14.89
CA GLY A 242 -12.16 -7.66 13.88
C GLY A 242 -11.33 -8.86 13.41
N VAL A 243 -10.73 -8.78 12.22
CA VAL A 243 -9.88 -9.84 11.62
C VAL A 243 -8.87 -10.40 12.62
N ALA A 244 -8.15 -9.53 13.33
CA ALA A 244 -7.17 -9.88 14.35
C ALA A 244 -7.74 -10.79 15.47
N ALA A 245 -8.99 -10.57 15.87
CA ALA A 245 -9.67 -11.36 16.91
C ALA A 245 -10.22 -12.70 16.39
N PHE A 246 -10.15 -12.96 15.08
CA PHE A 246 -10.34 -14.30 14.52
C PHE A 246 -9.00 -15.00 14.28
N ILE A 247 -7.99 -14.28 13.76
CA ILE A 247 -6.62 -14.81 13.64
C ILE A 247 -6.08 -15.28 15.00
N GLN A 248 -6.30 -14.53 16.09
CA GLN A 248 -5.90 -14.95 17.44
C GLN A 248 -6.65 -16.18 18.01
N LYS A 249 -7.76 -16.61 17.38
CA LYS A 249 -8.45 -17.87 17.73
C LYS A 249 -7.90 -19.04 16.93
N GLU A 250 -7.53 -18.80 15.67
CA GLU A 250 -6.90 -19.76 14.77
C GLU A 250 -5.44 -20.06 15.19
N HIS A 251 -4.69 -19.02 15.53
CA HIS A 251 -3.28 -19.09 15.92
C HIS A 251 -2.95 -17.99 16.94
N SER A 252 -2.97 -18.35 18.23
CA SER A 252 -2.79 -17.43 19.36
C SER A 252 -1.36 -16.88 19.52
N GLU A 253 -0.36 -17.56 18.96
CA GLU A 253 1.05 -17.11 18.96
C GLU A 253 1.23 -15.86 18.04
N CYS A 254 0.34 -15.69 17.05
CA CYS A 254 0.36 -14.60 16.06
C CYS A 254 0.29 -13.21 16.71
N TYR A 255 1.35 -12.41 16.55
CA TYR A 255 1.38 -11.03 17.05
C TYR A 255 0.60 -10.08 16.14
N VAL A 256 -0.30 -9.29 16.71
CA VAL A 256 -1.11 -8.33 15.95
C VAL A 256 -0.46 -6.94 16.00
N VAL A 257 -0.11 -6.42 14.82
CA VAL A 257 0.50 -5.09 14.64
C VAL A 257 -0.52 -4.12 14.05
N GLY A 258 -0.85 -3.07 14.80
CA GLY A 258 -1.56 -1.90 14.27
C GLY A 258 -0.60 -0.90 13.63
N CYS A 259 -1.00 -0.25 12.55
CA CYS A 259 -0.18 0.66 11.75
C CYS A 259 0.21 1.96 12.50
N PRO A 260 1.50 2.16 12.87
CA PRO A 260 1.90 3.38 13.58
C PRO A 260 1.86 4.63 12.70
N CYS A 261 1.90 4.50 11.37
CA CYS A 261 1.67 5.62 10.46
C CYS A 261 0.30 6.24 10.72
N HIS A 262 -0.75 5.39 10.82
CA HIS A 262 -2.13 5.80 11.08
C HIS A 262 -2.27 6.41 12.49
N MET A 263 -1.52 5.92 13.47
CA MET A 263 -1.51 6.50 14.83
C MET A 263 -0.87 7.90 14.85
N ALA A 264 0.30 8.08 14.25
CA ALA A 264 0.93 9.40 14.09
C ALA A 264 0.03 10.37 13.29
N HIS A 265 -0.64 9.87 12.24
CA HIS A 265 -1.60 10.60 11.43
C HIS A 265 -2.71 11.25 12.24
N ASN A 266 -3.44 10.42 13.00
CA ASN A 266 -4.58 10.84 13.79
C ASN A 266 -4.15 11.68 15.01
N THR A 267 -2.86 11.61 15.40
CA THR A 267 -2.26 12.50 16.39
C THR A 267 -2.11 13.91 15.83
N ALA A 268 -1.53 14.05 14.64
CA ALA A 268 -1.40 15.33 13.94
C ALA A 268 -2.76 15.96 13.60
N GLU A 269 -3.73 15.15 13.17
CA GLU A 269 -5.11 15.57 12.90
C GLU A 269 -5.75 16.17 14.17
N LYS A 270 -5.67 15.48 15.30
CA LYS A 270 -6.32 15.91 16.55
C LYS A 270 -5.66 17.11 17.18
N ALA A 271 -4.33 17.14 17.19
CA ALA A 271 -3.55 18.31 17.60
C ALA A 271 -4.00 19.55 16.79
N SER A 272 -4.08 19.42 15.46
CA SER A 272 -4.52 20.51 14.59
C SER A 272 -5.99 20.91 14.82
N LYS A 273 -6.88 19.95 15.10
CA LYS A 273 -8.29 20.22 15.46
C LYS A 273 -8.48 20.83 16.85
N ALA A 274 -7.43 20.94 17.66
CA ALA A 274 -7.42 21.75 18.89
C ALA A 274 -7.13 23.25 18.62
N LEU A 275 -6.70 23.61 17.41
CA LEU A 275 -6.54 25.01 16.99
C LEU A 275 -7.88 25.65 16.63
N PRO A 276 -8.03 26.98 16.80
CA PRO A 276 -9.29 27.68 16.54
C PRO A 276 -9.59 27.93 15.04
N ILE A 277 -8.66 27.60 14.14
CA ILE A 277 -8.83 27.81 12.68
C ILE A 277 -8.50 26.52 11.93
N ALA A 278 -9.49 26.01 11.18
CA ALA A 278 -9.36 24.83 10.32
C ALA A 278 -8.59 25.17 9.03
N ILE A 279 -7.25 25.09 9.09
CA ILE A 279 -6.35 25.36 7.96
C ILE A 279 -6.48 24.28 6.86
N ASP A 280 -6.86 23.06 7.22
CA ASP A 280 -7.25 21.98 6.31
C ASP A 280 -8.47 22.33 5.48
N GLU A 281 -9.54 22.84 6.11
CA GLU A 281 -10.75 23.29 5.39
C GLU A 281 -10.47 24.53 4.52
N LEU A 282 -9.60 25.45 4.96
CA LEU A 282 -9.14 26.58 4.13
C LEU A 282 -8.44 26.08 2.84
N LEU A 283 -7.56 25.08 2.94
CA LEU A 283 -6.88 24.48 1.79
C LEU A 283 -7.86 23.75 0.86
N ILE A 284 -8.84 23.05 1.42
CA ILE A 284 -9.91 22.36 0.68
C ILE A 284 -10.79 23.37 -0.09
N ASP A 285 -11.21 24.45 0.58
CA ASP A 285 -12.03 25.50 -0.04
C ASP A 285 -11.26 26.29 -1.12
N ILE A 286 -9.98 26.63 -0.89
CA ILE A 286 -9.12 27.25 -1.94
C ILE A 286 -8.98 26.30 -3.13
N TYR A 287 -8.67 25.02 -2.89
CA TYR A 287 -8.51 24.04 -3.97
C TYR A 287 -9.79 23.92 -4.81
N TYR A 288 -10.95 23.68 -4.18
CA TYR A 288 -12.21 23.53 -4.91
C TYR A 288 -12.81 24.85 -5.40
N TYR A 289 -12.26 26.02 -5.03
CA TYR A 289 -12.53 27.27 -5.74
C TYR A 289 -11.72 27.38 -7.04
N LEU A 290 -10.50 26.87 -7.08
CA LEU A 290 -9.65 26.94 -8.28
C LEU A 290 -9.83 25.75 -9.23
N ASP A 291 -10.27 24.60 -8.74
CA ASP A 291 -10.47 23.38 -9.54
C ASP A 291 -11.49 23.57 -10.68
N LYS A 292 -11.26 22.85 -11.78
CA LYS A 292 -12.06 22.83 -13.02
C LYS A 292 -12.36 24.19 -13.68
N SER A 293 -11.75 25.29 -13.21
CA SER A 293 -12.05 26.65 -13.66
C SER A 293 -10.85 27.30 -14.36
N SER A 294 -10.79 27.16 -15.68
CA SER A 294 -9.73 27.74 -16.53
C SER A 294 -9.64 29.26 -16.43
N LYS A 295 -10.77 29.98 -16.24
CA LYS A 295 -10.80 31.43 -15.96
C LYS A 295 -10.02 31.76 -14.69
N ARG A 296 -10.38 31.14 -13.56
CA ARG A 296 -9.79 31.43 -12.25
C ARG A 296 -8.32 31.02 -12.16
N GLN A 297 -7.96 29.89 -12.78
CA GLN A 297 -6.56 29.45 -12.91
C GLN A 297 -5.72 30.41 -13.77
N LYS A 298 -6.27 31.01 -14.83
CA LYS A 298 -5.58 32.05 -15.62
C LYS A 298 -5.41 33.34 -14.81
N ALA A 299 -6.45 33.81 -14.12
CA ALA A 299 -6.39 35.01 -13.29
C ALA A 299 -5.35 34.89 -12.17
N LEU A 300 -5.36 33.78 -11.42
CA LEU A 300 -4.34 33.50 -10.40
C LEU A 300 -2.93 33.41 -11.02
N LYS A 301 -2.76 32.84 -12.22
CA LYS A 301 -1.45 32.83 -12.90
C LYS A 301 -0.95 34.24 -13.22
N SER A 302 -1.83 35.16 -13.66
CA SER A 302 -1.42 36.56 -13.89
C SER A 302 -0.97 37.23 -12.59
N LEU A 303 -1.66 36.99 -11.47
CA LEU A 303 -1.31 37.54 -10.16
C LEU A 303 -0.04 36.89 -9.57
N GLN A 304 0.23 35.61 -9.86
CA GLN A 304 1.50 34.95 -9.54
C GLN A 304 2.66 35.66 -10.22
N ILE A 305 2.56 35.94 -11.52
CA ILE A 305 3.58 36.67 -12.29
C ILE A 305 3.73 38.12 -11.76
N LEU A 306 2.63 38.80 -11.43
CA LEU A 306 2.65 40.16 -10.90
C LEU A 306 3.35 40.29 -9.54
N CYS A 307 3.30 39.24 -8.70
CA CYS A 307 3.93 39.21 -7.37
C CYS A 307 5.32 38.54 -7.39
N ASP A 308 6.00 38.48 -8.54
CA ASP A 308 7.24 37.71 -8.79
C ASP A 308 7.25 36.30 -8.16
N THR A 309 6.08 35.66 -8.15
CA THR A 309 5.86 34.40 -7.45
C THR A 309 5.82 33.27 -8.46
N GLY A 310 6.77 32.34 -8.36
CA GLY A 310 6.89 31.19 -9.27
C GLY A 310 5.54 30.46 -9.48
N VAL A 311 5.09 30.42 -10.75
CA VAL A 311 3.76 29.93 -11.17
C VAL A 311 3.55 28.48 -10.75
N ARG A 312 2.65 28.26 -9.78
CA ARG A 312 2.42 26.95 -9.16
C ARG A 312 0.92 26.67 -9.00
N LYS A 313 0.50 25.44 -9.31
CA LYS A 313 -0.86 24.98 -8.94
C LYS A 313 -0.98 24.84 -7.43
N ILE A 314 -2.15 25.16 -6.87
CA ILE A 314 -2.46 24.82 -5.48
C ILE A 314 -2.62 23.31 -5.35
N LEU A 315 -2.13 22.75 -4.25
CA LEU A 315 -2.20 21.31 -3.97
C LEU A 315 -3.55 20.97 -3.34
N LYS A 316 -4.09 19.80 -3.68
CA LYS A 316 -5.28 19.25 -3.02
C LYS A 316 -4.88 18.62 -1.70
N HIS A 317 -5.28 19.20 -0.58
CA HIS A 317 -5.27 18.47 0.68
C HIS A 317 -6.33 17.36 0.67
N GLY A 318 -6.03 16.23 1.31
CA GLY A 318 -6.96 15.11 1.46
C GLY A 318 -7.03 14.70 2.92
N ALA A 319 -8.22 14.70 3.50
CA ALA A 319 -8.43 14.46 4.93
C ALA A 319 -7.89 13.10 5.42
N THR A 320 -8.01 12.05 4.61
CA THR A 320 -7.41 10.72 4.89
C THR A 320 -5.90 10.64 4.69
N ARG A 321 -5.26 11.76 4.32
CA ARG A 321 -3.81 11.90 4.15
C ARG A 321 -3.30 13.17 4.85
N TRP A 322 -3.67 13.37 6.12
CA TRP A 322 -3.28 14.49 6.99
C TRP A 322 -1.81 14.89 6.89
N LEU A 323 -0.86 13.97 6.91
CA LEU A 323 0.58 14.32 6.84
C LEU A 323 1.02 14.93 5.48
N SER A 324 0.16 14.93 4.45
CA SER A 324 0.37 15.76 3.25
C SER A 324 0.08 17.26 3.48
N LEU A 325 -0.45 17.63 4.65
CA LEU A 325 -0.80 19.00 5.04
C LEU A 325 0.43 19.92 5.01
N GLY A 326 1.61 19.46 5.45
CA GLY A 326 2.85 20.26 5.41
C GLY A 326 3.14 20.82 4.02
N LEU A 327 3.15 19.96 3.00
CA LEU A 327 3.33 20.35 1.59
C LEU A 327 2.23 21.30 1.09
N CYS A 328 1.00 21.15 1.58
CA CYS A 328 -0.12 22.01 1.23
C CYS A 328 0.00 23.40 1.88
N ILE A 329 0.46 23.46 3.14
CA ILE A 329 0.74 24.71 3.87
C ILE A 329 1.94 25.43 3.26
N ASP A 330 3.01 24.73 2.91
CA ASP A 330 4.14 25.31 2.17
C ASP A 330 3.69 25.89 0.81
N ARG A 331 2.77 25.21 0.11
CA ARG A 331 2.15 25.76 -1.12
C ARG A 331 1.25 26.96 -0.85
N LEU A 332 0.51 27.00 0.26
CA LEU A 332 -0.33 28.14 0.63
C LEU A 332 0.51 29.37 0.99
N LEU A 333 1.50 29.21 1.86
CA LEU A 333 2.41 30.28 2.28
C LEU A 333 3.22 30.84 1.10
N SER A 334 3.79 29.96 0.26
CA SER A 334 4.53 30.39 -0.95
C SER A 334 3.65 30.97 -2.07
N GLN A 335 2.33 31.08 -1.87
CA GLN A 335 1.38 31.67 -2.82
C GLN A 335 0.44 32.68 -2.13
N TRP A 336 0.74 33.08 -0.89
CA TRP A 336 -0.19 33.82 -0.03
C TRP A 336 -0.64 35.14 -0.65
N GLN A 337 0.32 35.96 -1.11
CA GLN A 337 0.05 37.27 -1.70
C GLN A 337 -0.75 37.17 -3.03
N PRO A 338 -0.37 36.35 -4.03
CA PRO A 338 -1.22 36.09 -5.20
C PRO A 338 -2.65 35.63 -4.87
N LEU A 339 -2.82 34.74 -3.87
CA LEU A 339 -4.13 34.27 -3.44
C LEU A 339 -4.93 35.38 -2.74
N GLN A 340 -4.31 36.14 -1.85
CA GLN A 340 -4.94 37.26 -1.13
C GLN A 340 -5.42 38.35 -2.10
N LEU A 341 -4.65 38.68 -3.13
CA LEU A 341 -5.07 39.57 -4.22
C LEU A 341 -6.20 38.96 -5.04
N PHE A 342 -6.06 37.70 -5.47
CA PHE A 342 -7.07 37.00 -6.30
C PHE A 342 -8.44 36.96 -5.62
N PHE A 343 -8.51 36.57 -4.35
CA PHE A 343 -9.77 36.52 -3.61
C PHE A 343 -10.32 37.92 -3.27
N LYS A 344 -9.46 38.95 -3.15
CA LYS A 344 -9.87 40.36 -3.01
C LYS A 344 -10.48 40.91 -4.31
N GLU A 345 -10.04 40.44 -5.48
CA GLU A 345 -10.65 40.77 -6.77
C GLU A 345 -11.97 40.04 -7.02
N GLU A 346 -12.04 38.73 -6.79
CA GLU A 346 -13.29 37.95 -6.95
C GLU A 346 -14.39 38.45 -5.98
N MET A 347 -14.03 38.94 -4.78
CA MET A 347 -14.96 39.63 -3.87
C MET A 347 -15.56 40.90 -4.47
N LYS A 348 -14.76 41.75 -5.14
CA LYS A 348 -15.26 42.94 -5.87
C LYS A 348 -16.16 42.56 -7.05
N GLY A 349 -15.82 41.47 -7.75
CA GLY A 349 -16.66 40.93 -8.82
C GLY A 349 -18.02 40.42 -8.33
N SER A 350 -18.06 39.88 -7.10
CA SER A 350 -19.28 39.32 -6.51
C SER A 350 -20.27 40.36 -5.96
N THR A 351 -19.85 41.60 -5.66
CA THR A 351 -20.76 42.65 -5.22
C THR A 351 -21.46 43.35 -6.39
N MET A 352 -20.76 43.52 -7.52
CA MET A 352 -21.27 44.18 -8.73
C MET A 352 -22.44 43.46 -9.43
N THR A 353 -22.68 42.18 -9.13
CA THR A 353 -23.76 41.39 -9.77
C THR A 353 -25.12 41.49 -9.06
N ARG A 354 -25.20 42.12 -7.87
CA ARG A 354 -26.46 42.37 -7.17
C ARG A 354 -27.07 43.72 -7.59
N ARG A 355 -27.82 43.74 -8.68
CA ARG A 355 -28.72 44.87 -9.00
C ARG A 355 -29.82 45.01 -7.92
N PRO A 356 -30.22 46.25 -7.54
CA PRO A 356 -31.40 46.45 -6.69
C PRO A 356 -32.67 45.94 -7.38
N VAL A 357 -33.54 45.27 -6.63
CA VAL A 357 -34.90 44.96 -7.09
C VAL A 357 -35.74 46.23 -6.96
N SER A 358 -36.23 46.74 -8.08
CA SER A 358 -37.12 47.91 -8.10
C SER A 358 -38.47 47.56 -7.47
N THR A 359 -38.78 48.18 -6.33
CA THR A 359 -40.11 48.13 -5.72
C THR A 359 -41.07 48.98 -6.55
N LYS A 360 -41.92 48.33 -7.35
CA LYS A 360 -43.17 48.91 -7.85
C LYS A 360 -44.34 48.39 -7.03
N THR A 361 -45.28 49.28 -6.70
CA THR A 361 -46.36 49.04 -5.75
C THR A 361 -47.74 49.06 -6.40
N GLY A 362 -48.60 48.14 -5.95
CA GLY A 362 -50.06 48.17 -6.10
C GLY A 362 -50.66 47.49 -7.34
N PRO A 363 -51.97 47.15 -7.34
CA PRO A 363 -52.92 47.12 -6.20
C PRO A 363 -53.47 45.69 -5.92
N LEU A 364 -54.43 45.56 -4.99
CA LEU A 364 -54.86 44.29 -4.37
C LEU A 364 -55.95 43.51 -5.15
N ALA A 365 -55.79 42.17 -5.15
CA ALA A 365 -56.81 41.12 -5.14
C ALA A 365 -56.12 39.76 -4.79
N GLU A 366 -56.78 38.60 -4.77
CA GLU A 366 -57.75 38.05 -3.79
C GLU A 366 -57.56 36.49 -3.78
N LYS A 367 -58.06 35.64 -2.86
CA LYS A 367 -58.92 35.77 -1.67
C LYS A 367 -58.56 34.65 -0.64
N THR A 368 -59.23 34.64 0.52
CA THR A 368 -59.48 33.49 1.45
C THR A 368 -58.44 32.34 1.64
N ALA A 369 -57.85 32.30 2.85
CA ALA A 369 -58.02 31.26 3.92
C ALA A 369 -58.15 29.75 3.55
N LYS A 370 -57.67 28.76 4.33
CA LYS A 370 -57.01 28.71 5.67
C LYS A 370 -56.25 27.38 5.85
N ALA A 371 -55.37 27.29 6.86
CA ALA A 371 -54.76 26.12 7.56
C ALA A 371 -54.94 24.68 6.97
N SER A 372 -53.92 23.82 7.01
CA SER A 372 -53.49 23.19 8.28
C SER A 372 -52.25 22.27 8.15
N SER A 373 -51.82 21.67 9.27
CA SER A 373 -50.56 20.94 9.49
C SER A 373 -50.56 19.46 9.05
N THR A 374 -49.43 18.98 8.54
CA THR A 374 -49.08 17.55 8.41
C THR A 374 -48.34 17.01 9.65
N PRO A 375 -48.59 15.74 10.05
CA PRO A 375 -47.45 14.84 10.31
C PRO A 375 -47.68 13.33 9.98
N SER A 376 -46.60 12.56 10.11
CA SER A 376 -46.51 11.12 10.49
C SER A 376 -46.84 9.95 9.52
N THR A 377 -45.75 9.33 9.00
CA THR A 377 -45.35 7.89 9.03
C THR A 377 -46.25 6.70 8.62
N SER A 378 -45.55 5.64 8.14
CA SER A 378 -45.93 4.20 8.07
C SER A 378 -46.83 3.78 6.88
N MET A 379 -46.88 2.53 6.38
CA MET A 379 -46.05 1.30 6.46
C MET A 379 -46.56 0.28 5.40
N SER A 380 -45.79 -0.78 5.12
CA SER A 380 -46.23 -2.07 4.51
C SER A 380 -46.66 -2.15 3.03
N ALA A 381 -46.45 -3.34 2.44
CA ALA A 381 -46.91 -3.80 1.11
C ALA A 381 -48.09 -4.81 1.26
N PRO A 382 -48.73 -5.39 0.19
CA PRO A 382 -48.11 -6.58 -0.48
C PRO A 382 -48.62 -7.03 -1.90
N LYS A 383 -47.84 -7.97 -2.51
CA LYS A 383 -48.25 -9.22 -3.23
C LYS A 383 -48.82 -9.26 -4.68
N LYS A 384 -48.26 -10.26 -5.41
CA LYS A 384 -48.78 -11.11 -6.54
C LYS A 384 -48.72 -10.59 -8.01
N GLY A 385 -48.39 -11.52 -8.93
CA GLY A 385 -48.40 -11.40 -10.41
C GLY A 385 -49.57 -12.18 -11.04
N PRO A 386 -49.46 -12.90 -12.20
CA PRO A 386 -48.25 -13.44 -12.86
C PRO A 386 -48.24 -13.31 -14.42
N SER A 387 -47.46 -14.18 -15.12
CA SER A 387 -47.56 -14.56 -16.56
C SER A 387 -46.91 -13.61 -17.60
N ALA A 388 -46.52 -14.00 -18.83
CA ALA A 388 -45.78 -15.18 -19.33
C ALA A 388 -45.37 -14.97 -20.83
N GLU A 389 -44.34 -15.70 -21.31
CA GLU A 389 -43.96 -15.84 -22.75
C GLU A 389 -43.59 -14.52 -23.50
N LYS A 390 -43.10 -14.46 -24.77
CA LYS A 390 -42.83 -15.46 -25.84
C LYS A 390 -41.78 -14.91 -26.85
N THR A 391 -40.90 -15.76 -27.40
CA THR A 391 -40.25 -15.62 -28.75
C THR A 391 -39.36 -14.37 -29.06
N SER A 392 -38.49 -14.30 -30.09
CA SER A 392 -37.74 -15.32 -30.87
C SER A 392 -36.68 -14.71 -31.81
N LYS A 393 -35.64 -15.50 -32.14
CA LYS A 393 -34.92 -15.58 -33.45
C LYS A 393 -34.09 -14.36 -33.95
N SER A 394 -33.18 -14.71 -34.88
CA SER A 394 -32.43 -13.86 -35.84
C SER A 394 -31.51 -12.78 -35.25
N SER A 395 -30.19 -12.72 -35.49
CA SER A 395 -29.31 -13.30 -36.53
C SER A 395 -29.32 -12.65 -37.92
N SER A 396 -28.81 -11.42 -38.02
CA SER A 396 -28.15 -10.92 -39.25
C SER A 396 -27.22 -9.73 -39.00
N THR A 397 -25.91 -10.00 -38.92
CA THR A 397 -24.88 -9.24 -39.63
C THR A 397 -25.17 -9.31 -41.16
N PRO A 398 -24.64 -8.44 -42.06
CA PRO A 398 -23.21 -8.06 -42.07
C PRO A 398 -22.83 -6.72 -42.78
N ASN A 399 -21.52 -6.59 -43.06
CA ASN A 399 -20.88 -5.84 -44.16
C ASN A 399 -20.89 -4.29 -44.09
N THR A 400 -19.74 -3.59 -44.06
CA THR A 400 -18.70 -3.36 -45.11
C THR A 400 -19.26 -2.63 -46.35
N SER A 401 -18.59 -1.63 -46.92
CA SER A 401 -17.13 -1.53 -47.12
C SER A 401 -16.61 -0.11 -47.45
N MET A 402 -15.28 0.02 -47.49
CA MET A 402 -14.44 0.88 -48.37
C MET A 402 -15.05 2.13 -49.05
N SER A 403 -14.39 3.30 -48.89
CA SER A 403 -13.90 4.12 -50.03
C SER A 403 -12.95 5.25 -49.63
N ALA A 404 -11.94 5.46 -50.48
CA ALA A 404 -11.16 6.69 -50.71
C ALA A 404 -11.29 7.00 -52.24
N PRO A 405 -10.68 8.02 -52.92
CA PRO A 405 -9.45 8.78 -52.57
C PRO A 405 -9.39 10.26 -53.12
N LYS A 406 -8.17 10.83 -53.19
CA LYS A 406 -7.72 12.03 -54.00
C LYS A 406 -8.23 13.41 -53.53
N LYS A 407 -7.58 14.56 -53.80
CA LYS A 407 -6.17 14.94 -54.15
C LYS A 407 -5.97 16.45 -53.83
N GLY A 408 -4.71 16.94 -53.76
CA GLY A 408 -4.36 18.39 -53.73
C GLY A 408 -4.43 19.08 -55.11
N PRO A 409 -3.88 20.30 -55.31
CA PRO A 409 -2.57 20.80 -54.83
C PRO A 409 -2.73 21.97 -53.80
N SER A 410 -1.94 23.05 -53.61
CA SER A 410 -0.81 23.65 -54.36
C SER A 410 0.15 24.53 -53.49
N ALA A 411 0.98 25.36 -54.14
CA ALA A 411 2.09 26.19 -53.63
C ALA A 411 1.73 27.73 -53.64
N GLU A 412 2.57 28.74 -53.32
CA GLU A 412 4.04 28.94 -53.42
C GLU A 412 4.68 29.90 -52.37
N LYS A 413 6.01 29.74 -52.13
CA LYS A 413 7.16 30.71 -52.01
C LYS A 413 7.04 32.01 -51.16
N THR A 414 8.08 32.69 -50.64
CA THR A 414 9.59 32.73 -50.73
C THR A 414 10.12 33.62 -49.56
N SER A 415 11.40 33.77 -49.13
CA SER A 415 12.66 32.98 -49.13
C SER A 415 13.82 33.79 -48.46
N LYS A 416 14.98 33.16 -48.11
CA LYS A 416 16.27 33.77 -47.67
C LYS A 416 16.27 34.41 -46.24
N SER A 417 17.37 34.58 -45.50
CA SER A 417 18.77 34.05 -45.44
C SER A 417 19.36 34.43 -44.04
N SER A 418 20.32 33.77 -43.37
CA SER A 418 21.76 33.53 -43.70
C SER A 418 22.43 32.81 -42.47
N SER A 419 23.37 31.87 -42.66
CA SER A 419 24.86 31.95 -42.51
C SER A 419 25.48 31.41 -41.21
N THR A 420 26.46 30.51 -41.37
CA THR A 420 27.34 29.81 -40.38
C THR A 420 28.64 30.63 -40.09
N PRO A 421 29.54 30.32 -39.09
CA PRO A 421 30.31 29.05 -39.05
C PRO A 421 30.83 28.50 -37.68
N ASN A 422 31.51 27.35 -37.83
CA ASN A 422 32.13 26.40 -36.88
C ASN A 422 33.07 26.93 -35.78
N THR A 423 33.08 26.20 -34.65
CA THR A 423 34.30 25.69 -33.96
C THR A 423 33.96 24.43 -33.13
N SER A 424 34.92 23.74 -32.49
CA SER A 424 35.74 22.65 -33.06
C SER A 424 36.81 22.17 -32.07
N MET A 425 37.14 20.86 -32.03
CA MET A 425 38.27 20.25 -31.27
C MET A 425 38.10 20.30 -29.72
N SER A 426 38.66 19.40 -28.90
CA SER A 426 39.31 18.09 -29.16
C SER A 426 39.29 17.18 -27.91
N ALA A 427 39.64 15.90 -28.09
CA ALA A 427 39.93 14.96 -27.00
C ALA A 427 41.45 14.74 -26.83
N PRO A 428 41.89 14.07 -25.74
CA PRO A 428 42.96 13.08 -25.88
C PRO A 428 42.55 11.67 -25.36
N LYS A 429 43.45 10.68 -25.53
CA LYS A 429 43.14 9.23 -25.51
C LYS A 429 44.39 8.40 -25.19
N LYS A 430 44.23 7.16 -24.66
CA LYS A 430 45.29 6.19 -24.25
C LYS A 430 46.02 6.61 -22.95
N GLY A 431 46.66 5.74 -22.14
CA GLY A 431 47.01 4.31 -22.22
C GLY A 431 48.47 4.12 -21.70
N SER A 432 49.00 2.97 -21.26
CA SER A 432 48.51 1.57 -21.10
C SER A 432 49.51 0.77 -20.23
N ALA A 433 49.09 -0.34 -19.59
CA ALA A 433 49.95 -1.44 -19.09
C ALA A 433 50.98 -1.06 -17.96
N GLU A 434 51.75 -1.95 -17.29
CA GLU A 434 51.77 -3.43 -17.17
C GLU A 434 52.41 -3.90 -15.81
N LYS A 435 52.24 -5.19 -15.45
CA LYS A 435 53.16 -6.10 -14.69
C LYS A 435 53.83 -5.71 -13.34
N THR A 436 53.45 -6.47 -12.31
CA THR A 436 54.28 -7.28 -11.37
C THR A 436 55.58 -6.77 -10.72
N SER A 437 55.67 -6.90 -9.38
CA SER A 437 56.83 -7.50 -8.67
C SER A 437 56.48 -7.97 -7.24
N LYS A 438 57.25 -8.93 -6.69
CA LYS A 438 57.16 -9.42 -5.29
C LYS A 438 58.35 -8.92 -4.45
N SER A 439 58.12 -8.59 -3.18
CA SER A 439 59.07 -8.69 -2.05
C SER A 439 58.31 -8.38 -0.74
N SER A 440 58.34 -9.13 0.37
CA SER A 440 59.46 -9.64 1.20
C SER A 440 60.32 -8.50 1.79
N SER A 441 60.63 -8.42 3.09
CA SER A 441 60.35 -9.30 4.25
C SER A 441 60.71 -8.57 5.58
N THR A 442 60.61 -9.24 6.74
CA THR A 442 61.52 -9.14 7.94
C THR A 442 61.88 -7.76 8.55
N THR A 443 61.97 -7.51 9.87
CA THR A 443 61.53 -8.11 11.17
C THR A 443 62.14 -7.20 12.28
N SER A 444 61.55 -7.12 13.48
CA SER A 444 62.15 -6.52 14.71
C SER A 444 62.51 -5.00 14.63
N THR A 445 62.78 -4.22 15.69
CA THR A 445 63.18 -4.53 17.09
C THR A 445 62.77 -3.40 18.07
N SER A 446 62.63 -3.70 19.37
CA SER A 446 62.81 -2.80 20.54
C SER A 446 61.92 -1.54 20.73
N MET A 447 61.87 -0.87 21.90
CA MET A 447 61.69 -1.24 23.34
C MET A 447 61.74 0.07 24.18
N SER A 448 61.05 0.13 25.32
CA SER A 448 61.28 1.07 26.47
C SER A 448 60.98 2.58 26.25
N ALA A 449 59.98 3.17 26.92
CA ALA A 449 59.95 3.70 28.33
C ALA A 449 60.28 5.21 28.40
N PRO A 450 59.95 6.01 29.46
CA PRO A 450 59.43 5.72 30.82
C PRO A 450 57.92 6.08 31.01
N LYS A 451 57.16 5.66 32.04
CA LYS A 451 57.34 5.37 33.50
C LYS A 451 57.34 6.60 34.46
N LYS A 452 56.19 6.91 35.09
CA LYS A 452 55.91 6.77 36.55
C LYS A 452 54.55 7.36 36.98
N GLY A 453 53.96 6.80 38.06
CA GLY A 453 52.86 7.39 38.86
C GLY A 453 53.40 8.11 40.12
N PRO A 454 52.87 7.93 41.36
CA PRO A 454 52.00 6.83 41.85
C PRO A 454 50.94 7.17 42.95
N SER A 455 50.22 6.13 43.44
CA SER A 455 49.59 5.97 44.79
C SER A 455 48.40 6.90 45.18
N ALA A 456 47.55 6.58 46.17
CA ALA A 456 47.32 5.42 47.07
C ALA A 456 45.79 5.34 47.37
N GLU A 457 45.09 4.22 47.60
CA GLU A 457 45.21 3.06 48.53
C GLU A 457 44.23 3.17 49.75
N LYS A 458 43.51 2.05 50.02
CA LYS A 458 42.85 1.55 51.27
C LYS A 458 41.32 1.34 51.18
N THR A 459 40.81 0.09 51.27
CA THR A 459 40.43 -0.75 52.45
C THR A 459 39.30 -0.17 53.34
N ALA A 460 38.33 -0.94 53.87
CA ALA A 460 38.21 -2.41 54.01
C ALA A 460 36.75 -2.95 54.08
N LYS A 461 36.65 -4.30 54.07
CA LYS A 461 35.75 -5.23 54.82
C LYS A 461 34.49 -4.65 55.51
N THR A 462 33.35 -5.35 55.57
CA THR A 462 33.21 -6.60 56.37
C THR A 462 31.98 -7.43 55.97
N SER A 463 32.08 -8.76 56.11
CA SER A 463 31.01 -9.75 55.87
C SER A 463 30.26 -10.09 57.16
N ILE A 464 28.95 -10.36 57.07
CA ILE A 464 28.22 -11.14 58.09
C ILE A 464 27.38 -12.23 57.40
N THR A 465 27.41 -13.42 57.97
CA THR A 465 26.74 -14.64 57.48
C THR A 465 25.47 -14.91 58.30
N SER A 466 24.39 -15.39 57.67
CA SER A 466 23.66 -16.59 58.16
C SER A 466 22.46 -17.00 57.29
N THR A 467 22.29 -18.33 57.25
CA THR A 467 21.08 -19.15 56.98
C THR A 467 19.73 -18.50 57.35
N SER A 468 18.60 -18.84 56.73
CA SER A 468 18.11 -20.23 56.58
C SER A 468 17.04 -20.47 55.50
N SER A 469 16.77 -21.76 55.26
CA SER A 469 15.71 -22.34 54.44
C SER A 469 14.28 -22.09 54.96
N LEU A 470 13.27 -22.18 54.07
CA LEU A 470 12.19 -23.19 54.19
C LEU A 470 11.26 -23.29 52.94
N THR A 471 10.98 -24.56 52.60
CA THR A 471 9.97 -25.20 51.73
C THR A 471 8.66 -24.50 51.29
N ALA A 472 8.26 -24.78 50.03
CA ALA A 472 6.89 -25.04 49.54
C ALA A 472 5.87 -23.85 49.55
N THR A 473 4.72 -23.86 48.84
CA THR A 473 3.93 -24.95 48.22
C THR A 473 3.22 -24.49 46.92
N SER A 474 2.57 -25.41 46.20
CA SER A 474 1.86 -25.19 44.92
C SER A 474 0.39 -24.72 45.04
N LYS A 475 -0.28 -24.59 43.87
CA LYS A 475 -1.71 -24.30 43.57
C LYS A 475 -2.03 -22.81 43.37
N GLN A 476 -2.55 -22.36 42.22
CA GLN A 476 -3.79 -22.66 41.46
C GLN A 476 -4.97 -21.74 41.84
N TYR A 477 -6.01 -21.75 40.99
CA TYR A 477 -7.21 -20.91 40.98
C TYR A 477 -7.01 -19.44 40.53
N SER A 478 -7.99 -18.77 39.93
CA SER A 478 -9.00 -19.17 38.93
C SER A 478 -9.72 -17.90 38.45
N SER A 479 -10.58 -18.03 37.43
CA SER A 479 -11.63 -17.05 37.14
C SER A 479 -12.58 -16.82 38.33
N VAL A 480 -13.21 -15.63 38.38
CA VAL A 480 -14.66 -15.46 38.52
C VAL A 480 -15.06 -14.01 38.21
N SER A 481 -16.11 -13.83 37.40
CA SER A 481 -16.74 -12.53 37.13
C SER A 481 -17.82 -12.23 38.18
N ARG A 482 -17.99 -10.97 38.60
CA ARG A 482 -19.19 -10.53 39.34
C ARG A 482 -19.78 -9.22 38.83
N THR A 483 -21.01 -9.33 38.33
CA THR A 483 -21.91 -8.21 38.03
C THR A 483 -22.76 -7.94 39.27
N LEU A 484 -22.98 -6.68 39.66
CA LEU A 484 -24.06 -6.31 40.60
C LEU A 484 -24.66 -4.93 40.28
N LYS A 485 -25.97 -4.79 40.54
CA LYS A 485 -26.75 -3.55 40.45
C LYS A 485 -27.64 -3.43 41.70
N ARG A 486 -27.71 -2.26 42.35
CA ARG A 486 -28.99 -1.58 42.63
C ARG A 486 -28.81 -0.16 43.21
N LYS A 487 -29.95 0.52 43.40
CA LYS A 487 -30.13 1.91 43.86
C LYS A 487 -30.42 1.97 45.37
N SER A 488 -30.18 3.13 45.98
CA SER A 488 -31.07 3.74 46.99
C SER A 488 -30.85 5.27 47.06
N SER A 489 -31.66 5.96 47.86
CA SER A 489 -31.79 7.42 47.98
C SER A 489 -30.83 8.05 49.00
N GLY A 490 -30.60 9.37 48.91
CA GLY A 490 -29.88 10.16 49.94
C GLY A 490 -30.80 11.19 50.63
N PRO A 491 -30.22 12.15 51.38
CA PRO A 491 -30.84 13.46 51.62
C PRO A 491 -29.97 14.64 51.10
N GLN A 492 -30.44 15.87 51.30
CA GLN A 492 -29.85 17.10 50.72
C GLN A 492 -28.77 17.74 51.61
N GLY A 493 -27.83 18.46 50.97
CA GLY A 493 -26.82 19.30 51.60
C GLY A 493 -26.31 20.36 50.62
N ALA A 494 -25.87 21.53 51.11
CA ALA A 494 -25.68 22.72 50.28
C ALA A 494 -24.44 22.71 49.37
N LEU A 495 -24.56 23.38 48.21
CA LEU A 495 -23.48 23.56 47.23
C LEU A 495 -22.74 24.89 47.44
N PRO A 496 -21.39 24.91 47.48
CA PRO A 496 -20.62 26.12 47.24
C PRO A 496 -20.62 26.48 45.73
N ALA A 497 -20.36 27.76 45.42
CA ALA A 497 -20.63 28.33 44.10
C ALA A 497 -19.80 27.74 42.94
N LYS A 498 -20.45 27.54 41.78
CA LYS A 498 -19.78 27.17 40.54
C LYS A 498 -18.97 28.34 39.98
N ARG A 499 -17.67 28.14 39.74
CA ARG A 499 -16.89 28.99 38.82
C ARG A 499 -17.50 28.91 37.40
N PRO A 500 -17.45 29.99 36.60
CA PRO A 500 -18.01 29.98 35.25
C PRO A 500 -17.20 29.07 34.31
N VAL A 501 -17.81 27.97 33.88
CA VAL A 501 -17.25 27.11 32.82
C VAL A 501 -17.61 27.72 31.46
N LEU A 502 -16.69 28.50 30.90
CA LEU A 502 -16.78 28.94 29.51
C LEU A 502 -16.66 27.72 28.59
N LYS A 503 -17.75 27.38 27.88
CA LYS A 503 -17.75 26.31 26.88
C LYS A 503 -16.81 26.67 25.73
N ALA A 504 -15.91 25.75 25.38
CA ALA A 504 -15.30 25.77 24.06
C ALA A 504 -16.37 25.51 22.99
N GLY A 505 -16.31 26.24 21.87
CA GLY A 505 -17.16 25.99 20.72
C GLY A 505 -18.63 26.40 20.90
N THR A 506 -18.93 27.68 20.71
CA THR A 506 -20.25 28.11 20.24
C THR A 506 -20.05 29.09 19.10
N LEU A 507 -19.77 28.56 17.91
CA LEU A 507 -19.94 29.30 16.67
C LEU A 507 -21.41 29.73 16.60
N THR A 508 -21.65 31.03 16.53
CA THR A 508 -23.01 31.56 16.42
C THR A 508 -23.62 31.17 15.08
N ALA A 509 -24.93 30.94 15.07
CA ALA A 509 -25.65 30.42 13.90
C ALA A 509 -25.38 31.10 12.54
N PRO A 510 -25.10 32.42 12.43
CA PRO A 510 -24.84 33.07 11.14
C PRO A 510 -23.65 32.51 10.34
N ILE A 511 -22.63 31.93 10.99
CA ILE A 511 -21.38 31.50 10.33
C ILE A 511 -21.62 30.35 9.34
N LEU A 512 -22.67 29.54 9.55
CA LEU A 512 -22.99 28.38 8.72
C LEU A 512 -23.57 28.72 7.33
N GLN A 513 -23.81 30.00 7.02
CA GLN A 513 -24.24 30.45 5.69
C GLN A 513 -23.15 31.23 4.91
N GLU A 514 -21.93 31.33 5.45
CA GLU A 514 -20.83 32.02 4.77
C GLU A 514 -20.40 31.26 3.49
N SER A 515 -20.39 31.97 2.34
CA SER A 515 -19.97 31.36 1.08
C SER A 515 -18.46 31.10 1.06
N ARG A 516 -18.03 30.07 0.30
CA ARG A 516 -16.61 29.71 0.11
C ARG A 516 -15.72 30.90 -0.22
N LEU A 517 -16.18 31.80 -1.10
CA LEU A 517 -15.46 33.01 -1.49
C LEU A 517 -15.22 33.95 -0.28
N VAL A 518 -16.28 34.24 0.48
CA VAL A 518 -16.20 35.15 1.64
C VAL A 518 -15.33 34.54 2.74
N ARG A 519 -15.51 33.25 3.05
CA ARG A 519 -14.73 32.52 4.05
C ARG A 519 -13.23 32.52 3.73
N VAL A 520 -12.88 32.17 2.49
CA VAL A 520 -11.47 32.13 2.05
C VAL A 520 -10.87 33.53 2.07
N HIS A 521 -11.58 34.56 1.59
CA HIS A 521 -11.10 35.94 1.66
C HIS A 521 -10.85 36.39 3.11
N ARG A 522 -11.82 36.17 4.01
CA ARG A 522 -11.73 36.51 5.44
C ARG A 522 -10.55 35.84 6.14
N LEU A 523 -10.25 34.59 5.78
CA LEU A 523 -9.11 33.85 6.34
C LEU A 523 -7.76 34.30 5.74
N LEU A 524 -7.69 34.61 4.43
CA LEU A 524 -6.45 35.08 3.79
C LEU A 524 -6.03 36.51 4.20
N ILE A 525 -6.96 37.33 4.71
CA ILE A 525 -6.64 38.66 5.28
C ILE A 525 -6.37 38.62 6.80
N SER A 526 -6.60 37.48 7.48
CA SER A 526 -6.42 37.36 8.93
C SER A 526 -4.95 37.10 9.27
N PRO A 527 -4.29 37.97 10.07
CA PRO A 527 -2.91 37.73 10.52
C PRO A 527 -2.81 36.45 11.37
N GLN A 528 -3.81 36.18 12.21
CA GLN A 528 -3.88 34.97 13.03
C GLN A 528 -3.84 33.71 12.16
N THR A 529 -4.57 33.70 11.04
CA THR A 529 -4.60 32.55 10.10
C THR A 529 -3.22 32.30 9.50
N LYS A 530 -2.48 33.35 9.13
CA LYS A 530 -1.11 33.22 8.59
C LYS A 530 -0.13 32.73 9.67
N LEU A 531 -0.26 33.22 10.91
CA LEU A 531 0.51 32.75 12.06
C LEU A 531 0.26 31.26 12.36
N TYR A 532 -0.99 30.79 12.36
CA TYR A 532 -1.30 29.36 12.51
C TYR A 532 -0.76 28.51 11.35
N CYS A 533 -0.69 29.04 10.12
CA CYS A 533 -0.02 28.35 9.02
C CYS A 533 1.49 28.18 9.27
N TYR A 534 2.19 29.21 9.75
CA TYR A 534 3.60 29.11 10.12
C TYR A 534 3.83 28.14 11.30
N PHE A 535 2.98 28.18 12.32
CA PHE A 535 3.04 27.22 13.43
C PHE A 535 2.84 25.77 12.95
N LEU A 536 1.82 25.48 12.15
CA LEU A 536 1.57 24.14 11.61
C LEU A 536 2.67 23.66 10.66
N LYS A 537 3.28 24.55 9.86
CA LYS A 537 4.47 24.24 9.05
C LYS A 537 5.63 23.75 9.91
N TYR A 538 5.80 24.29 11.12
CA TYR A 538 6.83 23.88 12.06
C TYR A 538 6.44 22.63 12.86
N SER A 539 5.20 22.55 13.37
CA SER A 539 4.77 21.48 14.27
C SER A 539 4.54 20.15 13.55
N ASN A 540 4.06 20.15 12.30
CA ASN A 540 3.79 18.92 11.55
C ASN A 540 5.07 18.11 11.27
N LYS A 541 6.25 18.74 11.22
CA LYS A 541 7.54 18.08 10.97
C LYS A 541 7.85 16.93 11.94
N ILE A 542 7.39 17.03 13.18
CA ILE A 542 7.51 15.96 14.20
C ILE A 542 6.92 14.65 13.67
N PHE A 543 5.77 14.76 12.99
CA PHE A 543 5.04 13.62 12.45
C PHE A 543 5.56 13.20 11.08
N ASP A 544 6.13 14.12 10.29
CA ASP A 544 6.80 13.80 9.02
C ASP A 544 8.01 12.88 9.22
N ASP A 545 8.89 13.20 10.19
CA ASP A 545 10.13 12.45 10.45
C ASP A 545 9.86 10.99 10.87
N ILE A 546 8.94 10.77 11.82
CA ILE A 546 8.49 9.43 12.21
C ILE A 546 7.78 8.71 11.05
N ASN A 547 6.94 9.39 10.28
CA ASN A 547 6.22 8.81 9.16
C ASN A 547 7.14 8.40 7.99
N LEU A 548 8.23 9.13 7.75
CA LEU A 548 9.27 8.73 6.78
C LEU A 548 9.98 7.44 7.22
N LEU A 549 10.26 7.27 8.52
CA LEU A 549 10.81 6.03 9.05
C LEU A 549 9.81 4.86 8.95
N LEU A 550 8.54 5.11 9.29
CA LEU A 550 7.49 4.07 9.26
C LEU A 550 7.00 3.68 7.86
N GLN A 551 7.44 4.37 6.80
CA GLN A 551 7.16 4.00 5.41
C GLN A 551 8.33 3.31 4.70
N ARG A 552 9.43 3.02 5.41
CA ARG A 552 10.60 2.35 4.83
C ARG A 552 10.30 0.91 4.39
N GLU A 553 11.04 0.46 3.39
CA GLU A 553 10.99 -0.93 2.90
C GLU A 553 11.99 -1.86 3.62
N GLU A 554 12.65 -1.39 4.67
CA GLU A 554 13.51 -2.17 5.56
C GLU A 554 12.85 -2.42 6.93
N PRO A 555 13.13 -3.56 7.62
CA PRO A 555 12.47 -3.86 8.89
C PRO A 555 12.91 -2.95 10.05
N CYS A 556 12.15 -1.90 10.32
CA CYS A 556 12.40 -0.97 11.44
C CYS A 556 11.87 -1.45 12.81
N ILE A 557 11.48 -2.72 12.97
CA ILE A 557 10.90 -3.25 14.22
C ILE A 557 11.85 -3.08 15.42
N HIS A 558 13.14 -3.28 15.18
CA HIS A 558 14.26 -3.18 16.12
C HIS A 558 14.51 -1.77 16.70
N ILE A 559 13.93 -0.72 16.12
CA ILE A 559 14.03 0.69 16.59
C ILE A 559 12.65 1.31 16.86
N LEU A 560 11.57 0.53 16.74
CA LEU A 560 10.21 1.07 16.76
C LEU A 560 9.83 1.63 18.14
N ASN A 561 10.19 0.94 19.24
CA ASN A 561 9.88 1.44 20.59
C ASN A 561 10.68 2.72 20.90
N LYS A 562 12.01 2.66 20.84
CA LYS A 562 12.94 3.80 20.93
C LYS A 562 12.48 5.03 20.15
N GLN A 563 12.12 4.88 18.87
CA GLN A 563 11.72 6.01 18.04
C GLN A 563 10.30 6.53 18.35
N LEU A 564 9.35 5.68 18.73
CA LEU A 564 8.03 6.14 19.19
C LEU A 564 8.12 6.87 20.54
N ASN A 565 8.92 6.38 21.49
CA ASN A 565 9.16 7.04 22.78
C ASN A 565 9.97 8.34 22.62
N LYS A 566 10.94 8.38 21.71
CA LYS A 566 11.63 9.64 21.33
C LYS A 566 10.65 10.66 20.75
N THR A 567 9.83 10.26 19.77
CA THR A 567 8.82 11.16 19.17
C THR A 567 7.77 11.60 20.23
N PHE A 568 7.48 10.71 21.17
CA PHE A 568 6.96 10.96 22.52
C PHE A 568 7.49 12.27 23.15
N GLN A 569 8.77 12.21 23.53
CA GLN A 569 9.51 13.26 24.21
C GLN A 569 9.69 14.52 23.36
N ASP A 570 9.89 14.38 22.05
CA ASP A 570 10.05 15.47 21.07
C ASP A 570 8.78 16.35 20.94
N MET A 571 7.60 15.85 21.36
CA MET A 571 6.39 16.67 21.55
C MET A 571 6.40 17.40 22.89
N LEU A 572 6.74 16.72 24.00
CA LEU A 572 6.76 17.31 25.35
C LEU A 572 7.74 18.49 25.46
N VAL A 573 8.98 18.36 24.97
CA VAL A 573 10.02 19.40 25.08
C VAL A 573 9.65 20.74 24.41
N ARG A 574 8.59 20.77 23.59
CA ARG A 574 8.13 21.97 22.88
C ARG A 574 7.28 22.90 23.74
N PHE A 575 6.65 22.37 24.79
CA PHE A 575 5.75 23.12 25.67
C PHE A 575 5.87 22.84 27.17
N VAL A 576 6.52 21.75 27.57
CA VAL A 576 6.79 21.38 28.98
C VAL A 576 8.19 21.86 29.40
N GLN A 577 8.37 22.23 30.66
CA GLN A 577 9.67 22.64 31.21
C GLN A 577 10.66 21.45 31.24
N PRO A 578 11.96 21.66 30.91
CA PRO A 578 12.94 20.57 30.92
C PRO A 578 13.12 19.88 32.28
N THR A 579 13.08 20.65 33.37
CA THR A 579 13.12 20.15 34.76
C THR A 579 12.05 19.08 35.00
N VAL A 580 10.79 19.42 34.71
CA VAL A 580 9.63 18.53 34.91
C VAL A 580 9.69 17.27 34.03
N ILE A 581 10.40 17.30 32.89
CA ILE A 581 10.64 16.10 32.07
C ILE A 581 11.74 15.23 32.70
N VAL A 582 12.84 15.84 33.17
CA VAL A 582 14.01 15.12 33.72
C VAL A 582 13.76 14.55 35.11
N GLU A 583 13.01 15.26 35.95
CA GLU A 583 12.56 14.80 37.28
C GLU A 583 11.56 13.64 37.19
N CYS A 584 10.92 13.44 36.03
CA CYS A 584 9.96 12.37 35.84
C CYS A 584 10.65 11.10 35.32
N SER A 585 10.86 10.13 36.22
CA SER A 585 11.44 8.81 35.92
C SER A 585 10.67 7.97 34.89
N ASP A 586 9.47 8.40 34.52
CA ASP A 586 8.69 7.86 33.40
C ASP A 586 8.08 9.02 32.61
N VAL A 587 8.60 9.28 31.42
CA VAL A 587 8.17 10.36 30.50
C VAL A 587 6.65 10.37 30.21
N LYS A 588 5.96 9.22 30.36
CA LYS A 588 4.51 9.09 30.15
C LYS A 588 3.68 9.60 31.33
N LYS A 589 4.31 9.84 32.50
CA LYS A 589 3.69 10.36 33.73
C LYS A 589 3.92 11.86 33.95
N VAL A 590 4.64 12.52 33.04
CA VAL A 590 4.86 13.98 33.02
C VAL A 590 3.51 14.70 33.04
N GLN A 591 3.32 15.63 33.98
CA GLN A 591 2.03 16.30 34.20
C GLN A 591 1.82 17.48 33.22
N TYR A 592 1.99 17.22 31.92
CA TYR A 592 2.09 18.24 30.86
C TYR A 592 0.85 19.14 30.71
N GLY A 593 -0.33 18.70 31.15
CA GLY A 593 -1.57 19.51 31.16
C GLY A 593 -1.67 20.53 32.31
N LYS A 594 -0.68 20.59 33.21
CA LYS A 594 -0.60 21.60 34.27
C LYS A 594 0.16 22.84 33.80
N ARG A 595 -0.39 24.03 34.05
CA ARG A 595 0.18 25.30 33.55
C ARG A 595 1.53 25.64 34.18
N ASP A 596 1.72 25.26 35.44
CA ASP A 596 2.96 25.33 36.23
C ASP A 596 4.05 24.38 35.74
N CYS A 597 3.70 23.25 35.12
CA CYS A 597 4.64 22.36 34.45
C CYS A 597 5.06 22.83 33.04
N GLN A 598 4.36 23.82 32.48
CA GLN A 598 4.55 24.29 31.11
C GLN A 598 5.50 25.47 31.02
N LYS A 599 6.15 25.60 29.86
CA LYS A 599 7.02 26.71 29.47
C LYS A 599 6.31 28.07 29.52
N SER A 600 7.09 29.16 29.63
CA SER A 600 6.58 30.51 29.38
C SER A 600 6.19 30.68 27.91
N ASP A 601 5.45 31.74 27.59
CA ASP A 601 5.00 32.02 26.22
C ASP A 601 6.18 32.30 25.27
N LYS A 602 7.26 32.91 25.79
CA LYS A 602 8.50 33.20 25.04
C LYS A 602 9.29 31.93 24.69
N ASP A 603 9.21 30.92 25.57
CA ASP A 603 9.96 29.66 25.47
C ASP A 603 9.23 28.57 24.66
N LEU A 604 7.96 28.79 24.32
CA LEU A 604 7.19 27.89 23.46
C LEU A 604 7.86 27.72 22.09
N MET A 605 8.02 26.47 21.66
CA MET A 605 8.61 26.18 20.36
C MET A 605 7.54 26.30 19.27
N ILE A 606 7.37 27.51 18.73
CA ILE A 606 6.41 27.81 17.65
C ILE A 606 7.00 27.78 16.24
N GLY A 607 8.33 27.70 16.12
CA GLY A 607 9.06 27.70 14.84
C GLY A 607 9.63 29.06 14.45
N LYS A 608 10.65 29.07 13.59
CA LYS A 608 11.37 30.28 13.16
C LYS A 608 10.42 31.25 12.44
N ASP A 609 9.78 30.82 11.36
CA ASP A 609 8.90 31.64 10.52
C ASP A 609 7.76 32.28 11.34
N ALA A 610 7.28 31.60 12.39
CA ALA A 610 6.25 32.12 13.28
C ALA A 610 6.78 33.22 14.21
N LYS A 611 8.03 33.11 14.71
CA LYS A 611 8.67 34.17 15.51
C LYS A 611 8.96 35.42 14.67
N GLU A 612 9.57 35.26 13.49
CA GLU A 612 9.82 36.38 12.57
C GLU A 612 8.51 37.06 12.15
N TYR A 613 7.43 36.28 11.93
CA TYR A 613 6.13 36.87 11.60
C TYR A 613 5.50 37.62 12.77
N LEU A 614 5.60 37.12 14.00
CA LEU A 614 5.19 37.85 15.20
C LEU A 614 5.96 39.17 15.33
N GLU A 615 7.29 39.12 15.31
CA GLU A 615 8.17 40.30 15.39
C GLU A 615 7.79 41.36 14.34
N SER A 616 7.48 40.94 13.10
CA SER A 616 7.04 41.84 12.03
C SER A 616 5.62 42.43 12.19
N THR A 617 4.74 41.81 12.98
CA THR A 617 3.31 42.21 13.13
C THR A 617 2.96 42.72 14.53
N THR A 618 3.94 42.80 15.42
CA THR A 618 3.87 43.48 16.73
C THR A 618 4.85 44.65 16.81
N SER A 619 5.43 45.09 15.69
CA SER A 619 6.28 46.29 15.65
C SER A 619 5.45 47.53 16.01
N PRO A 620 5.93 48.45 16.87
CA PRO A 620 5.27 49.72 17.12
C PRO A 620 5.08 50.60 15.86
N GLU A 621 5.86 50.34 14.82
CA GLU A 621 5.85 51.04 13.53
C GLU A 621 4.84 50.45 12.52
N ASP A 622 4.17 49.33 12.84
CA ASP A 622 3.14 48.74 11.98
C ASP A 622 1.75 49.37 12.25
N ASP A 623 1.45 50.44 11.51
CA ASP A 623 0.14 51.09 11.43
C ASP A 623 -0.91 50.29 10.63
N SER A 624 -0.61 49.03 10.26
CA SER A 624 -1.57 48.14 9.59
C SER A 624 -2.84 47.94 10.42
N PRO A 625 -4.04 48.14 9.84
CA PRO A 625 -5.32 47.80 10.49
C PRO A 625 -5.55 46.28 10.60
N LEU A 626 -4.54 45.46 10.27
CA LEU A 626 -4.50 44.00 10.36
C LEU A 626 -3.28 43.51 11.18
N ARG A 627 -2.76 44.32 12.10
CA ARG A 627 -1.76 43.89 13.10
C ARG A 627 -2.34 42.94 14.15
N LEU A 628 -1.49 42.23 14.89
CA LEU A 628 -1.92 41.34 16.00
C LEU A 628 -2.11 42.14 17.30
N THR A 629 -3.13 41.78 18.09
CA THR A 629 -3.35 42.35 19.44
C THR A 629 -2.79 41.44 20.54
N ASP A 630 -2.52 41.96 21.73
CA ASP A 630 -2.10 41.15 22.89
C ASP A 630 -3.11 40.04 23.23
N ALA A 631 -4.39 40.26 22.93
CA ALA A 631 -5.45 39.25 23.07
C ALA A 631 -5.29 38.12 22.03
N ASP A 632 -4.93 38.44 20.78
CA ASP A 632 -4.60 37.44 19.75
C ASP A 632 -3.37 36.62 20.15
N LEU A 633 -2.31 37.29 20.66
CA LEU A 633 -1.08 36.64 21.11
C LEU A 633 -1.36 35.68 22.27
N THR A 634 -2.09 36.15 23.28
CA THR A 634 -2.53 35.34 24.43
C THR A 634 -3.33 34.12 23.96
N TYR A 635 -4.26 34.31 23.03
CA TYR A 635 -5.09 33.23 22.50
C TYR A 635 -4.31 32.25 21.62
N PHE A 636 -3.32 32.73 20.86
CA PHE A 636 -2.37 31.92 20.09
C PHE A 636 -1.54 31.03 21.00
N TYR A 637 -0.88 31.57 22.03
CA TYR A 637 -0.07 30.77 22.95
C TYR A 637 -0.89 29.80 23.81
N LEU A 638 -2.16 30.10 24.09
CA LEU A 638 -3.11 29.13 24.67
C LEU A 638 -3.50 28.02 23.67
N SER A 639 -3.59 28.33 22.38
CA SER A 639 -3.92 27.35 21.33
C SER A 639 -2.73 26.44 20.98
N VAL A 640 -1.50 26.97 20.99
CA VAL A 640 -0.26 26.18 20.85
C VAL A 640 -0.11 25.14 21.96
N ARG A 641 -0.49 25.47 23.20
CA ARG A 641 -0.51 24.50 24.31
C ARG A 641 -1.53 23.41 24.08
N LYS A 642 -2.78 23.76 23.76
CA LYS A 642 -3.86 22.81 23.46
C LYS A 642 -3.54 21.88 22.29
N TYR A 643 -2.82 22.37 21.27
CA TYR A 643 -2.28 21.54 20.18
C TYR A 643 -1.37 20.43 20.72
N TYR A 644 -0.36 20.78 21.53
CA TYR A 644 0.58 19.79 22.06
C TYR A 644 0.00 18.92 23.17
N GLU A 645 -0.85 19.46 24.04
CA GLU A 645 -1.66 18.69 25.01
C GLU A 645 -2.49 17.63 24.28
N SER A 646 -3.24 18.01 23.22
CA SER A 646 -4.07 17.07 22.46
C SER A 646 -3.25 16.03 21.68
N ALA A 647 -2.05 16.40 21.22
CA ALA A 647 -1.10 15.46 20.63
C ALA A 647 -0.63 14.42 21.66
N CYS A 648 -0.18 14.86 22.83
CA CYS A 648 0.28 13.99 23.92
C CYS A 648 -0.85 13.09 24.45
N ASP A 649 -2.05 13.63 24.66
CA ASP A 649 -3.24 12.88 25.12
C ASP A 649 -3.60 11.74 24.16
N TYR A 650 -3.58 11.99 22.84
CA TYR A 650 -3.90 10.96 21.87
C TYR A 650 -2.75 9.97 21.65
N ALA A 651 -1.49 10.42 21.75
CA ALA A 651 -0.33 9.55 21.73
C ALA A 651 -0.33 8.57 22.90
N LEU A 652 -0.44 9.04 24.16
CA LEU A 652 -0.56 8.18 25.34
C LEU A 652 -1.75 7.21 25.26
N LYS A 653 -2.85 7.64 24.64
CA LYS A 653 -4.06 6.81 24.48
C LYS A 653 -3.94 5.71 23.42
N THR A 654 -3.02 5.81 22.46
CA THR A 654 -3.02 4.92 21.28
C THR A 654 -1.68 4.35 20.85
N TRP A 655 -0.56 5.03 21.11
CA TRP A 655 0.75 4.56 20.66
C TRP A 655 1.26 3.42 21.56
N PRO A 656 1.95 2.40 21.00
CA PRO A 656 2.40 1.22 21.75
C PRO A 656 3.70 1.46 22.56
N LEU A 657 3.74 2.56 23.33
CA LEU A 657 4.95 3.06 24.02
C LEU A 657 5.53 2.07 25.05
N ASP A 658 4.68 1.34 25.77
CA ASP A 658 5.05 0.38 26.84
C ASP A 658 4.87 -1.09 26.43
N VAL A 659 4.73 -1.39 25.13
CA VAL A 659 4.49 -2.77 24.69
C VAL A 659 5.77 -3.59 24.81
N LYS A 660 5.84 -4.50 25.81
CA LYS A 660 6.99 -5.40 26.06
C LYS A 660 7.59 -5.94 24.76
N PHE A 661 6.77 -6.52 23.91
CA PHE A 661 7.18 -7.10 22.61
C PHE A 661 8.04 -6.16 21.75
N LEU A 662 7.73 -4.85 21.71
CA LEU A 662 8.51 -3.87 20.95
C LEU A 662 9.80 -3.44 21.66
N LYS A 663 9.87 -3.57 22.99
CA LYS A 663 11.10 -3.33 23.76
C LYS A 663 12.06 -4.52 23.65
N GLU A 664 11.57 -5.74 23.77
CA GLU A 664 12.42 -6.94 23.58
C GLU A 664 12.98 -6.98 22.14
N ALA A 665 12.24 -6.47 21.14
CA ALA A 665 12.70 -6.40 19.75
C ALA A 665 13.95 -5.54 19.52
N GLU A 666 14.34 -4.69 20.48
CA GLU A 666 15.57 -3.90 20.41
C GLU A 666 16.83 -4.79 20.46
N VAL A 667 16.72 -6.05 20.90
CA VAL A 667 17.78 -7.08 20.83
C VAL A 667 18.29 -7.37 19.40
N ILE A 668 17.49 -7.02 18.39
CA ILE A 668 17.82 -7.19 16.96
C ILE A 668 18.79 -6.08 16.48
N ASP A 669 18.93 -4.96 17.20
CA ASP A 669 19.84 -3.87 16.82
C ASP A 669 21.30 -4.22 17.11
N VAL A 670 22.07 -4.47 16.04
CA VAL A 670 23.52 -4.72 16.09
C VAL A 670 24.31 -3.57 16.74
N SER A 671 23.76 -2.35 16.71
CA SER A 671 24.34 -1.16 17.34
C SER A 671 24.23 -1.20 18.87
N SER A 672 23.16 -1.80 19.40
CA SER A 672 22.84 -1.86 20.83
C SER A 672 23.22 -3.23 21.46
N ARG A 673 23.96 -4.09 20.73
CA ARG A 673 24.19 -5.49 21.11
C ARG A 673 24.85 -5.73 22.48
N ARG A 674 25.53 -4.73 23.03
CA ARG A 674 26.20 -4.81 24.35
C ARG A 674 25.31 -4.38 25.51
N ASP A 675 24.19 -3.73 25.22
CA ASP A 675 23.26 -3.14 26.20
C ASP A 675 21.99 -4.00 26.40
N VAL A 676 21.84 -5.06 25.61
CA VAL A 676 20.67 -5.95 25.56
C VAL A 676 20.97 -7.31 26.23
N SER A 677 19.90 -7.98 26.67
CA SER A 677 19.97 -9.22 27.47
C SER A 677 19.53 -10.45 26.67
N PHE A 678 20.08 -11.63 26.98
CA PHE A 678 19.63 -12.89 26.41
C PHE A 678 18.14 -13.17 26.68
N SER A 679 17.61 -12.68 27.81
CA SER A 679 16.18 -12.77 28.15
C SER A 679 15.24 -12.22 27.07
N SER A 680 15.71 -11.27 26.25
CA SER A 680 14.96 -10.73 25.11
C SER A 680 14.92 -11.70 23.92
N VAL A 681 15.99 -12.47 23.70
CA VAL A 681 16.03 -13.57 22.72
C VAL A 681 15.14 -14.72 23.19
N GLN A 682 15.29 -15.15 24.45
CA GLN A 682 14.49 -16.19 25.08
C GLN A 682 12.99 -15.88 25.00
N TYR A 683 12.57 -14.64 25.30
CA TYR A 683 11.17 -14.21 25.18
C TYR A 683 10.56 -14.48 23.79
N PHE A 684 11.34 -14.32 22.72
CA PHE A 684 10.87 -14.60 21.36
C PHE A 684 10.88 -16.09 21.02
N VAL A 685 11.85 -16.86 21.52
CA VAL A 685 11.91 -18.32 21.34
C VAL A 685 10.74 -19.00 22.06
N GLU A 686 10.47 -18.61 23.31
CA GLU A 686 9.30 -19.07 24.08
C GLU A 686 7.97 -18.70 23.41
N LYS A 687 7.89 -17.49 22.83
CA LYS A 687 6.69 -17.01 22.13
C LYS A 687 6.48 -17.68 20.77
N TYR A 688 7.55 -18.08 20.09
CA TYR A 688 7.52 -18.63 18.74
C TYR A 688 8.31 -19.96 18.65
N PRO A 689 7.80 -21.07 19.21
CA PRO A 689 8.47 -22.38 19.17
C PRO A 689 8.68 -22.94 17.75
N CYS A 690 8.05 -22.34 16.73
CA CYS A 690 8.32 -22.66 15.32
C CYS A 690 9.70 -22.16 14.83
N ILE A 691 10.34 -21.19 15.50
CA ILE A 691 11.63 -20.63 15.07
C ILE A 691 12.78 -21.62 15.26
N LEU A 692 12.84 -22.36 16.37
CA LEU A 692 13.92 -23.33 16.65
C LEU A 692 13.57 -24.80 16.34
N ASN A 693 12.38 -25.05 15.76
CA ASN A 693 11.74 -26.37 15.60
C ASN A 693 11.28 -26.98 16.94
N ARG A 694 10.03 -27.44 16.99
CA ARG A 694 9.34 -28.00 18.19
C ARG A 694 9.88 -29.35 18.70
N GLN A 695 11.04 -29.81 18.23
CA GLN A 695 11.61 -31.13 18.52
C GLN A 695 13.01 -31.08 19.13
N SER A 696 13.61 -29.89 19.29
CA SER A 696 14.93 -29.76 19.89
C SER A 696 14.85 -29.75 21.42
N GLU A 697 15.83 -30.37 22.06
CA GLU A 697 15.99 -30.44 23.52
C GLU A 697 16.62 -29.14 24.06
N ASN A 698 16.78 -29.04 25.40
CA ASN A 698 17.34 -27.86 26.07
C ASN A 698 18.68 -27.37 25.48
N GLY A 699 19.50 -28.28 24.92
CA GLY A 699 20.83 -27.95 24.38
C GLY A 699 20.85 -26.94 23.24
N ASP A 700 19.75 -26.77 22.48
CA ASP A 700 19.66 -25.69 21.49
C ASP A 700 19.46 -24.31 22.13
N LEU A 701 18.87 -24.22 23.32
CA LEU A 701 18.77 -22.97 24.08
C LEU A 701 20.12 -22.60 24.71
N ASP A 702 20.79 -23.56 25.34
CA ASP A 702 22.15 -23.39 25.91
C ASP A 702 23.15 -22.95 24.82
N LYS A 703 23.07 -23.57 23.63
CA LYS A 703 23.87 -23.17 22.47
C LYS A 703 23.50 -21.77 21.96
N LEU A 704 22.23 -21.42 21.90
CA LEU A 704 21.78 -20.09 21.47
C LEU A 704 22.20 -18.99 22.46
N GLU A 705 22.24 -19.28 23.77
CA GLU A 705 22.80 -18.36 24.78
C GLU A 705 24.31 -18.18 24.59
N LEU A 706 25.05 -19.27 24.31
CA LEU A 706 26.48 -19.19 24.01
C LEU A 706 26.77 -18.41 22.71
N GLU A 707 26.01 -18.66 21.62
CA GLU A 707 26.11 -17.89 20.38
C GLU A 707 25.83 -16.39 20.63
N PHE A 708 24.83 -16.07 21.46
CA PHE A 708 24.51 -14.69 21.84
C PHE A 708 25.64 -14.04 22.64
N ALA A 709 26.13 -14.69 23.70
CA ALA A 709 27.22 -14.17 24.54
C ALA A 709 28.49 -13.90 23.72
N GLN A 710 28.86 -14.81 22.80
CA GLN A 710 29.96 -14.63 21.86
C GLN A 710 29.74 -13.44 20.92
N TYR A 711 28.52 -13.24 20.42
CA TYR A 711 28.15 -12.12 19.56
C TYR A 711 28.22 -10.75 20.26
N GLN A 712 27.94 -10.67 21.56
CA GLN A 712 28.04 -9.40 22.32
C GLN A 712 29.49 -8.90 22.40
N VAL A 713 30.45 -9.81 22.59
CA VAL A 713 31.89 -9.49 22.69
C VAL A 713 32.60 -9.38 21.34
N GLU A 714 32.03 -9.96 20.27
CA GLU A 714 32.64 -10.02 18.92
C GLU A 714 33.13 -8.66 18.40
N ASP A 715 34.27 -8.66 17.73
CA ASP A 715 34.85 -7.47 17.10
C ASP A 715 34.59 -7.44 15.58
N PHE A 716 33.65 -6.60 15.19
CA PHE A 716 33.33 -6.33 13.79
C PHE A 716 34.31 -5.36 13.10
N SER A 717 35.48 -5.06 13.67
CA SER A 717 36.49 -4.19 13.04
C SER A 717 36.93 -4.67 11.65
N GLY A 718 36.99 -5.99 11.44
CA GLY A 718 37.23 -6.62 10.14
C GLY A 718 36.01 -6.71 9.21
N GLU A 719 34.82 -6.32 9.68
CA GLU A 719 33.52 -6.55 9.02
C GLU A 719 32.84 -5.23 8.60
N PRO A 720 33.32 -4.56 7.54
CA PRO A 720 32.87 -3.22 7.15
C PRO A 720 31.39 -3.16 6.75
N GLU A 721 30.80 -4.27 6.28
CA GLU A 721 29.36 -4.35 5.99
C GLU A 721 28.53 -4.27 7.27
N ILE A 722 28.91 -5.02 8.32
CA ILE A 722 28.21 -5.04 9.60
C ILE A 722 28.32 -3.67 10.29
N LEU A 723 29.48 -3.03 10.22
CA LEU A 723 29.71 -1.68 10.77
C LEU A 723 29.01 -0.55 9.98
N ASN A 724 28.68 -0.74 8.70
CA ASN A 724 28.07 0.29 7.86
C ASN A 724 26.71 0.74 8.43
N LYS A 725 26.61 1.98 8.93
CA LYS A 725 25.39 2.54 9.53
C LYS A 725 24.23 2.72 8.53
N ASN A 726 24.51 2.70 7.22
CA ASN A 726 23.53 2.83 6.15
C ASN A 726 23.12 1.48 5.52
N LEU A 727 23.72 0.36 5.94
CA LEU A 727 23.29 -0.97 5.48
C LEU A 727 22.05 -1.42 6.25
N ARG A 728 21.04 -1.91 5.51
CA ARG A 728 19.80 -2.45 6.08
C ARG A 728 20.11 -3.50 7.15
N ILE A 729 19.35 -3.47 8.25
CA ILE A 729 19.51 -4.39 9.38
C ILE A 729 19.42 -5.87 8.98
N ASP A 730 18.59 -6.20 7.98
CA ASP A 730 18.43 -7.58 7.49
C ASP A 730 19.62 -8.06 6.67
N LYS A 731 20.29 -7.17 5.93
CA LYS A 731 21.58 -7.47 5.29
C LYS A 731 22.71 -7.63 6.31
N LYS A 732 22.70 -6.89 7.42
CA LYS A 732 23.64 -7.13 8.54
C LYS A 732 23.49 -8.52 9.14
N TRP A 733 22.25 -8.94 9.41
CA TRP A 733 21.98 -10.31 9.88
C TRP A 733 22.22 -11.39 8.81
N SER A 734 22.20 -11.06 7.51
CA SER A 734 22.75 -11.94 6.47
C SER A 734 24.27 -12.12 6.63
N ALA A 735 25.03 -11.03 6.74
CA ALA A 735 26.48 -11.06 6.92
C ALA A 735 26.89 -11.83 8.19
N ILE A 736 26.23 -11.55 9.34
CA ILE A 736 26.45 -12.29 10.60
C ILE A 736 26.18 -13.79 10.42
N SER A 737 25.16 -14.18 9.63
CA SER A 737 24.85 -15.58 9.32
C SER A 737 25.84 -16.30 8.40
N LYS A 738 26.86 -15.59 7.91
CA LYS A 738 27.96 -16.10 7.08
C LYS A 738 29.31 -16.11 7.82
N MET A 739 29.40 -15.54 9.03
CA MET A 739 30.65 -15.52 9.79
C MET A 739 31.05 -16.93 10.21
N GLU A 740 32.29 -17.30 9.93
CA GLU A 740 32.87 -18.61 10.24
C GLU A 740 33.85 -18.52 11.43
N ASP A 741 34.03 -19.64 12.12
CA ASP A 741 35.05 -19.83 13.15
C ASP A 741 36.41 -20.23 12.54
N GLY A 742 37.41 -20.48 13.39
CA GLY A 742 38.73 -20.93 12.93
C GLY A 742 38.75 -22.31 12.24
N ASN A 743 37.61 -23.02 12.21
CA ASN A 743 37.43 -24.32 11.59
C ASN A 743 36.56 -24.25 10.31
N GLY A 744 36.14 -23.06 9.87
CA GLY A 744 35.22 -22.89 8.73
C GLY A 744 33.75 -23.22 9.07
N SER A 745 33.39 -23.29 10.35
CA SER A 745 32.01 -23.55 10.81
C SER A 745 31.28 -22.26 11.17
N LYS A 746 30.00 -22.15 10.81
CA LYS A 746 29.20 -20.93 11.03
C LYS A 746 29.00 -20.60 12.52
N LYS A 747 29.55 -19.47 12.97
CA LYS A 747 29.50 -19.01 14.38
C LYS A 747 28.08 -18.87 14.91
N TYR A 748 27.24 -18.10 14.22
CA TYR A 748 25.97 -17.58 14.75
C TYR A 748 24.76 -18.22 14.07
N THR A 749 24.71 -19.54 14.04
CA THR A 749 23.72 -20.31 13.27
C THR A 749 22.31 -20.19 13.84
N LEU A 750 22.12 -20.45 15.14
CA LEU A 750 20.82 -20.33 15.80
C LEU A 750 20.43 -18.86 15.98
N LEU A 751 21.38 -18.02 16.41
CA LEU A 751 21.15 -16.60 16.66
C LEU A 751 20.69 -15.88 15.40
N SER A 752 21.37 -16.11 14.26
CA SER A 752 20.96 -15.51 13.00
C SER A 752 19.60 -16.03 12.53
N LYS A 753 19.26 -17.31 12.77
CA LYS A 753 17.93 -17.86 12.44
C LYS A 753 16.83 -17.13 13.22
N VAL A 754 17.03 -16.89 14.51
CA VAL A 754 16.08 -16.13 15.35
C VAL A 754 15.95 -14.69 14.86
N MET A 755 17.07 -13.99 14.64
CA MET A 755 17.04 -12.57 14.26
C MET A 755 16.47 -12.34 12.86
N LYS A 756 16.84 -13.16 11.86
CA LYS A 756 16.21 -13.15 10.53
C LYS A 756 14.70 -13.39 10.60
N SER A 757 14.27 -14.34 11.44
CA SER A 757 12.86 -14.65 11.67
C SER A 757 12.09 -13.45 12.25
N LEU A 758 12.64 -12.77 13.25
CA LEU A 758 11.98 -11.63 13.88
C LEU A 758 11.91 -10.39 12.99
N LEU A 759 12.90 -10.20 12.11
CA LEU A 759 12.92 -9.13 11.11
C LEU A 759 11.78 -9.22 10.08
N VAL A 760 11.14 -10.39 9.93
CA VAL A 760 9.97 -10.57 9.05
C VAL A 760 8.76 -9.76 9.53
N ILE A 761 8.67 -9.51 10.84
CA ILE A 761 7.59 -8.76 11.50
C ILE A 761 7.68 -7.28 11.12
N PRO A 762 6.74 -6.75 10.32
CA PRO A 762 6.86 -5.38 9.81
C PRO A 762 6.40 -4.38 10.87
N HIS A 763 6.96 -3.18 10.76
CA HIS A 763 6.76 -2.08 11.69
C HIS A 763 5.53 -1.18 11.35
N SER A 764 4.88 -1.39 10.20
CA SER A 764 3.69 -0.65 9.76
C SER A 764 2.91 -1.38 8.65
N ASN A 765 1.72 -0.88 8.31
CA ASN A 765 0.93 -1.35 7.16
C ASN A 765 1.19 -0.55 5.85
N ALA A 766 2.30 0.20 5.76
CA ALA A 766 2.65 0.96 4.54
C ALA A 766 2.83 0.07 3.30
N SER A 767 3.07 -1.23 3.52
CA SER A 767 3.00 -2.33 2.57
C SER A 767 1.70 -2.36 1.75
N CYS A 768 0.53 -2.25 2.38
CA CYS A 768 -0.78 -2.30 1.72
C CYS A 768 -1.08 -1.02 0.91
N GLU A 769 -0.78 0.16 1.45
CA GLU A 769 -0.93 1.44 0.73
C GLU A 769 -0.05 1.51 -0.53
N ARG A 770 1.17 0.92 -0.50
CA ARG A 770 1.99 0.75 -1.70
C ARG A 770 1.27 -0.12 -2.76
N VAL A 771 0.62 -1.21 -2.37
CA VAL A 771 -0.19 -2.02 -3.31
C VAL A 771 -1.35 -1.23 -3.89
N PHE A 772 -2.14 -0.52 -3.08
CA PHE A 772 -3.25 0.30 -3.61
C PHE A 772 -2.76 1.44 -4.52
N SER A 773 -1.56 1.98 -4.27
CA SER A 773 -0.88 2.91 -5.19
C SER A 773 -0.58 2.27 -6.54
N ILE A 774 -0.16 0.99 -6.56
CA ILE A 774 0.05 0.21 -7.80
C ILE A 774 -1.28 -0.15 -8.47
N VAL A 775 -2.35 -0.47 -7.71
CA VAL A 775 -3.71 -0.65 -8.25
C VAL A 775 -4.16 0.61 -9.00
N ARG A 776 -4.07 1.79 -8.38
CA ARG A 776 -4.43 3.08 -9.00
C ARG A 776 -3.60 3.40 -10.26
N LYS A 777 -2.34 2.95 -10.33
CA LYS A 777 -1.48 3.06 -11.53
C LYS A 777 -1.83 2.06 -12.65
N ASN A 778 -2.63 1.03 -12.35
CA ASN A 778 -2.99 -0.04 -13.30
C ASN A 778 -4.49 -0.09 -13.66
N LYS A 779 -5.39 0.45 -12.81
CA LYS A 779 -6.78 0.80 -13.13
C LYS A 779 -6.83 2.22 -13.69
N THR A 780 -6.60 2.38 -14.99
CA THR A 780 -6.69 3.65 -15.72
C THR A 780 -7.78 3.60 -16.78
N ASP A 781 -8.23 4.75 -17.29
CA ASP A 781 -9.28 4.83 -18.33
C ASP A 781 -8.90 4.00 -19.58
N PHE A 782 -7.63 4.06 -19.99
CA PHE A 782 -7.03 3.24 -21.06
C PHE A 782 -7.02 1.72 -20.78
N ARG A 783 -7.53 1.28 -19.63
CA ARG A 783 -7.55 -0.10 -19.14
C ARG A 783 -8.88 -0.47 -18.47
N GLY A 784 -9.97 0.28 -18.72
CA GLY A 784 -11.26 0.12 -18.02
C GLY A 784 -11.90 -1.27 -18.03
N SER A 785 -11.50 -2.16 -18.95
CA SER A 785 -11.97 -3.56 -19.04
C SER A 785 -11.01 -4.61 -18.41
N MET A 786 -10.03 -4.18 -17.60
CA MET A 786 -9.06 -5.09 -16.97
C MET A 786 -9.68 -5.91 -15.84
N ASN A 787 -9.80 -7.22 -16.03
CA ASN A 787 -10.31 -8.14 -15.00
C ASN A 787 -9.34 -8.31 -13.81
N LEU A 788 -9.89 -8.66 -12.65
CA LEU A 788 -9.15 -8.79 -11.39
C LEU A 788 -7.98 -9.80 -11.47
N LYS A 789 -8.14 -10.92 -12.18
CA LYS A 789 -7.06 -11.92 -12.37
C LYS A 789 -5.85 -11.30 -13.08
N THR A 790 -6.07 -10.47 -14.09
CA THR A 790 -5.01 -9.79 -14.84
C THR A 790 -4.38 -8.66 -14.01
N LEU A 791 -5.19 -7.96 -13.21
CA LEU A 791 -4.67 -6.98 -12.25
C LEU A 791 -3.78 -7.65 -11.20
N GLN A 792 -4.22 -8.76 -10.58
CA GLN A 792 -3.39 -9.55 -9.65
C GLN A 792 -2.07 -9.96 -10.30
N ALA A 793 -2.12 -10.54 -11.51
CA ALA A 793 -0.92 -11.03 -12.19
C ALA A 793 0.10 -9.91 -12.49
N LEU A 794 -0.37 -8.73 -12.91
CA LEU A 794 0.47 -7.54 -13.06
C LEU A 794 1.07 -7.07 -11.72
N LEU A 795 0.32 -7.15 -10.62
CA LEU A 795 0.77 -6.69 -9.30
C LEU A 795 1.77 -7.66 -8.67
N THR A 796 1.51 -8.96 -8.68
CA THR A 796 2.45 -9.99 -8.17
C THR A 796 3.80 -9.90 -8.89
N GLU A 797 3.79 -9.82 -10.24
CA GLU A 797 5.03 -9.67 -11.02
C GLU A 797 5.76 -8.34 -10.81
N LYS A 798 5.03 -7.27 -10.49
CA LYS A 798 5.64 -5.97 -10.18
C LYS A 798 6.30 -5.98 -8.81
N ILE A 799 5.63 -6.55 -7.80
CA ILE A 799 6.05 -6.52 -6.40
C ILE A 799 7.24 -7.46 -6.15
N ALA A 800 7.24 -8.65 -6.77
CA ALA A 800 8.34 -9.61 -6.59
C ALA A 800 9.68 -9.17 -7.20
N ASN A 801 9.64 -8.23 -8.16
CA ASN A 801 10.76 -7.83 -9.01
C ASN A 801 11.07 -6.32 -8.92
N THR A 802 10.99 -5.71 -7.74
CA THR A 802 11.35 -4.28 -7.53
C THR A 802 12.86 -4.02 -7.59
N ASP A 803 13.67 -5.02 -7.28
CA ASP A 803 15.11 -4.87 -7.02
C ASP A 803 15.99 -4.93 -8.27
N VAL A 804 15.48 -5.52 -9.36
CA VAL A 804 16.22 -5.75 -10.60
C VAL A 804 15.43 -5.15 -11.76
N PRO A 805 15.92 -4.08 -12.41
CA PRO A 805 15.22 -3.42 -13.49
C PRO A 805 15.06 -4.36 -14.69
N CYS A 806 13.99 -4.17 -15.46
CA CYS A 806 13.51 -5.14 -16.45
C CYS A 806 14.55 -5.62 -17.48
N TYR A 807 15.54 -4.79 -17.82
CA TYR A 807 16.62 -5.12 -18.75
C TYR A 807 17.77 -5.96 -18.16
N GLN A 808 17.84 -6.10 -16.82
CA GLN A 808 18.79 -6.96 -16.09
C GLN A 808 18.17 -8.28 -15.61
N ARG A 809 16.86 -8.50 -15.84
CA ARG A 809 16.16 -9.69 -15.32
C ARG A 809 16.57 -10.97 -16.04
N GLU A 810 16.98 -11.95 -15.24
CA GLU A 810 17.26 -13.31 -15.65
C GLU A 810 15.98 -14.16 -15.59
N TYR A 811 15.84 -15.12 -16.50
CA TYR A 811 14.70 -16.04 -16.57
C TYR A 811 15.23 -17.48 -16.65
N SER A 812 14.84 -18.33 -15.70
CA SER A 812 15.29 -19.73 -15.66
C SER A 812 14.77 -20.53 -16.87
N LYS A 813 15.48 -21.59 -17.27
CA LYS A 813 15.05 -22.48 -18.37
C LYS A 813 13.68 -23.11 -18.10
N ASP A 814 13.41 -23.47 -16.85
CA ASP A 814 12.10 -23.95 -16.39
C ASP A 814 11.00 -22.88 -16.59
N LEU A 815 11.22 -21.64 -16.17
CA LEU A 815 10.26 -20.56 -16.39
C LEU A 815 10.06 -20.28 -17.88
N LEU A 816 11.12 -20.24 -18.70
CA LEU A 816 11.02 -20.07 -20.15
C LEU A 816 10.22 -21.22 -20.81
N SER A 817 10.38 -22.46 -20.33
CA SER A 817 9.56 -23.62 -20.74
C SER A 817 8.08 -23.44 -20.36
N LYS A 818 7.78 -23.05 -19.11
CA LYS A 818 6.42 -22.73 -18.64
C LYS A 818 5.77 -21.61 -19.49
N LEU A 819 6.53 -20.60 -19.89
CA LEU A 819 6.05 -19.50 -20.76
C LEU A 819 5.76 -19.95 -22.19
N LYS A 820 6.60 -20.82 -22.76
CA LYS A 820 6.32 -21.49 -24.06
C LYS A 820 5.04 -22.34 -23.97
N GLN A 821 4.87 -23.13 -22.91
CA GLN A 821 3.70 -23.99 -22.71
C GLN A 821 2.39 -23.17 -22.54
N ALA A 822 2.40 -22.13 -21.71
CA ALA A 822 1.23 -21.27 -21.48
C ALA A 822 0.81 -20.51 -22.75
N THR A 823 1.79 -20.05 -23.55
CA THR A 823 1.54 -19.49 -24.89
C THR A 823 0.80 -20.49 -25.79
N TYR A 824 1.31 -21.72 -25.88
CA TYR A 824 0.72 -22.78 -26.71
C TYR A 824 -0.71 -23.13 -26.29
N GLN A 825 -0.98 -23.28 -25.00
CA GLN A 825 -2.32 -23.52 -24.47
C GLN A 825 -3.30 -22.39 -24.84
N SER A 826 -2.87 -21.13 -24.69
CA SER A 826 -3.69 -19.96 -25.02
C SER A 826 -4.00 -19.82 -26.51
N LEU A 827 -3.13 -20.33 -27.39
CA LEU A 827 -3.35 -20.37 -28.84
C LEU A 827 -4.28 -21.52 -29.27
N GLN A 828 -4.46 -22.54 -28.45
CA GLN A 828 -5.36 -23.68 -28.71
C GLN A 828 -6.78 -23.49 -28.17
N GLY A 829 -7.08 -22.36 -27.52
CA GLY A 829 -8.40 -22.07 -26.98
C GLY A 829 -8.85 -22.99 -25.83
N LYS A 830 -7.96 -23.85 -25.30
CA LYS A 830 -8.25 -24.67 -24.13
C LYS A 830 -8.14 -23.82 -22.86
N PRO A 831 -9.20 -23.63 -22.07
CA PRO A 831 -9.06 -23.02 -20.75
C PRO A 831 -8.19 -23.92 -19.87
N SER A 832 -7.38 -23.29 -19.00
CA SER A 832 -6.58 -24.01 -18.00
C SER A 832 -7.49 -24.83 -17.09
N SER A 833 -7.20 -26.12 -16.91
CA SER A 833 -8.00 -27.03 -16.08
C SER A 833 -8.16 -26.50 -14.66
N THR A 834 -9.42 -26.25 -14.27
CA THR A 834 -9.82 -26.08 -12.87
C THR A 834 -9.40 -27.33 -12.07
N PRO A 835 -8.90 -27.21 -10.83
CA PRO A 835 -8.77 -28.36 -9.95
C PRO A 835 -10.11 -29.08 -9.80
N GLN A 836 -10.09 -30.42 -9.72
CA GLN A 836 -11.31 -31.19 -9.53
C GLN A 836 -11.98 -30.81 -8.21
N SER A 837 -13.28 -30.51 -8.27
CA SER A 837 -14.13 -30.49 -7.07
C SER A 837 -14.18 -31.90 -6.49
N LEU A 838 -13.67 -32.09 -5.28
CA LEU A 838 -13.82 -33.35 -4.56
C LEU A 838 -15.31 -33.64 -4.28
N PRO A 839 -15.71 -34.91 -4.13
CA PRO A 839 -17.12 -35.27 -3.91
C PRO A 839 -17.69 -34.64 -2.64
N SER A 840 -18.95 -34.23 -2.69
CA SER A 840 -19.68 -33.75 -1.53
C SER A 840 -19.91 -34.87 -0.51
N THR A 841 -19.17 -34.87 0.59
CA THR A 841 -19.44 -35.74 1.73
C THR A 841 -20.73 -35.34 2.42
N SER A 842 -21.64 -36.29 2.61
CA SER A 842 -22.93 -36.08 3.27
C SER A 842 -22.77 -35.76 4.75
N THR A 843 -23.34 -34.64 5.21
CA THR A 843 -23.41 -34.29 6.62
C THR A 843 -24.49 -35.12 7.33
N SER A 844 -24.08 -36.06 8.18
CA SER A 844 -24.96 -36.62 9.22
C SER A 844 -25.15 -35.59 10.34
N PRO A 845 -26.37 -35.41 10.89
CA PRO A 845 -26.60 -34.49 11.99
C PRO A 845 -26.10 -35.08 13.32
N ILE A 846 -25.48 -34.25 14.16
CA ILE A 846 -25.25 -34.54 15.58
C ILE A 846 -26.32 -33.78 16.39
N SER A 847 -26.90 -34.47 17.36
CA SER A 847 -27.98 -33.97 18.23
C SER A 847 -27.47 -33.19 19.43
N GLN A 848 -28.19 -32.11 19.75
CA GLN A 848 -28.32 -31.40 21.05
C GLN A 848 -27.06 -31.29 21.93
#